data_AF-A0A1R3VBM3-F1
#
_entry.id   AF-A0A1R3VBM3-F1
#
_cell.length_a   1.000
_cell.length_b   1.000
_cell.length_c   1.000
_cell.angle_alpha   90.00
_cell.angle_beta   90.00
_cell.angle_gamma   90.00
#
_symmetry.space_group_name_H-M   'P 1'
#
loop_
_entity.id
_entity.type
_entity.pdbx_description
1 polymer ?
#
loop_
_entity_poly.entity_id
_entity_poly.type
_entity_poly.pdbx_seq_one_letter_code
_entity_poly.pdbx_strand_id
1 'polypeptide(L)'
;MATGSRLPLKLLILLGAVAAANLLPKHPAEAQELTYFAPGDILPKTVGGIGSRAVTFPDWIFPMEVGSGTGLHAYIGTQLSTYHGLSWSNDPKLFNYPHRDNQCEPRAWKVQACPSGIGHQGVDIRANDNSDKKWNVIAVEGGVVTSITSNTTVSIKNGTHTVQYLHMHPNSIRDAGIDEGDVVVKGQVLGKVSCFMSGSCSTSRHLHFHAYTGTVGEGRLYHVYPSLIAAYRRAWGLPDGVQNGELTRDSIRETGVPGPRPQPVVVPQTSCAGIQLGDAPSGVDRNAFSSLWLHNCSVMGLVADNVTGARSFVYYRPKAAVKDVVAVEPMLFTGVNEAGNVRGQAKHYSSRCGVAVFDVFGKSFEENGNPVIELTGKRPQRDPTCATTGSVDEVLRFTYIERVSPSNAPVSHVVPNDRITLSEKTRNFLAITFYPDGEGVIRLLPYFAGFPGLAREGGLTDSKGGLIPSVQTDEAGAAISWVWIKKRARFTDGLRIKPRTVAHSMAGVDPAACDSQMRPTPGGIEAAGEVPARDACNRVANYLRGYVGFANGRDFASDYFGRRVNVDEELNLAELDVAWNWMRTMYSHESGRPAVLTRSAFERGLKFGDDYIASFYDGIPDAVKSVEFYQDPCNFAQPDCVTPIAGVRVEPATAEEDHLRDTAEPDQIEELFRLFSGVSARLKKLENAVGVPLSSDERPN
;
A
#
# COMPACT_ATOMS: atom_id res chain seq x y z
N MET A 1 92.83 24.53 -13.47
CA MET A 1 91.61 25.32 -13.20
C MET A 1 90.68 24.44 -12.38
N ALA A 2 90.37 24.84 -11.16
CA ALA A 2 90.00 23.95 -10.05
C ALA A 2 88.49 23.66 -9.94
N THR A 3 88.17 22.36 -9.88
CA THR A 3 87.24 21.62 -8.99
C THR A 3 86.19 22.33 -8.11
N GLY A 4 85.00 21.69 -7.99
CA GLY A 4 84.09 21.73 -6.82
C GLY A 4 82.67 21.27 -7.22
N SER A 5 82.14 20.08 -6.90
CA SER A 5 81.87 19.38 -5.63
C SER A 5 80.69 19.94 -4.80
N ARG A 6 79.57 19.19 -4.85
CA ARG A 6 78.56 18.81 -3.84
C ARG A 6 77.76 19.87 -2.99
N LEU A 7 76.41 19.82 -3.21
CA LEU A 7 75.24 19.97 -2.27
C LEU A 7 75.02 21.32 -1.54
N PRO A 8 73.82 21.68 -0.95
CA PRO A 8 72.55 20.95 -0.68
C PRO A 8 71.24 21.80 -0.89
N LEU A 9 70.13 21.44 -0.18
CA LEU A 9 68.86 22.15 0.16
C LEU A 9 67.61 21.71 -0.64
N LYS A 10 66.46 21.28 -0.09
CA LYS A 10 65.92 21.27 1.29
C LYS A 10 64.76 20.24 1.35
N LEU A 11 64.72 19.45 2.42
CA LEU A 11 63.68 18.48 2.77
C LEU A 11 62.48 19.21 3.40
N LEU A 12 61.27 19.01 2.86
CA LEU A 12 60.01 19.31 3.57
C LEU A 12 59.17 18.02 3.57
N ILE A 13 58.92 17.50 4.76
CA ILE A 13 58.09 16.33 5.02
C ILE A 13 56.64 16.78 5.07
N LEU A 14 55.77 16.23 4.22
CA LEU A 14 54.34 16.15 4.48
C LEU A 14 53.92 14.68 4.41
N LEU A 15 53.51 14.13 5.56
CA LEU A 15 52.79 12.88 5.64
C LEU A 15 51.40 13.08 5.03
N GLY A 16 51.18 12.52 3.84
CA GLY A 16 49.85 12.30 3.29
C GLY A 16 49.38 10.89 3.67
N ALA A 17 48.41 10.80 4.58
CA ALA A 17 47.72 9.56 4.89
C ALA A 17 46.93 9.09 3.65
N VAL A 18 47.29 7.94 3.10
CA VAL A 18 46.51 7.23 2.08
C VAL A 18 45.34 6.57 2.78
N ALA A 19 44.15 7.17 2.70
CA ALA A 19 42.91 6.49 3.03
C ALA A 19 42.61 5.48 1.93
N ALA A 20 42.87 4.19 2.20
CA ALA A 20 42.34 3.10 1.41
C ALA A 20 40.80 3.11 1.55
N ALA A 21 40.12 3.67 0.54
CA ALA A 21 38.68 3.55 0.42
C ALA A 21 38.34 2.06 0.17
N ASN A 22 37.85 1.39 1.21
CA ASN A 22 37.21 0.09 1.08
C ASN A 22 35.97 0.26 0.19
N LEU A 23 36.08 -0.12 -1.08
CA LEU A 23 34.95 -0.37 -1.97
C LEU A 23 34.18 -1.57 -1.42
N LEU A 24 33.20 -1.31 -0.56
CA LEU A 24 32.13 -2.25 -0.25
C LEU A 24 31.36 -2.54 -1.56
N PRO A 25 31.05 -3.81 -1.88
CA PRO A 25 30.17 -4.11 -2.99
C PRO A 25 28.78 -3.51 -2.72
N LYS A 26 28.29 -2.67 -3.65
CA LYS A 26 26.89 -2.24 -3.67
C LYS A 26 26.01 -3.49 -3.74
N HIS A 27 25.18 -3.70 -2.72
CA HIS A 27 24.20 -4.78 -2.71
C HIS A 27 23.12 -4.56 -3.78
N PRO A 28 22.65 -5.62 -4.47
CA PRO A 28 21.53 -5.53 -5.39
C PRO A 28 20.24 -5.23 -4.62
N ALA A 29 19.47 -4.25 -5.09
CA ALA A 29 18.09 -4.03 -4.64
C ALA A 29 17.26 -5.31 -4.90
N GLU A 30 16.37 -5.68 -3.97
CA GLU A 30 15.59 -6.92 -4.06
C GLU A 30 14.55 -6.85 -5.19
N ALA A 31 14.55 -7.87 -6.06
CA ALA A 31 13.61 -8.05 -7.17
C ALA A 31 12.16 -8.42 -6.74
N GLN A 32 11.79 -8.20 -5.48
CA GLN A 32 10.50 -8.63 -4.89
C GLN A 32 9.31 -7.71 -5.18
N GLU A 33 9.55 -6.47 -5.64
CA GLU A 33 8.52 -5.48 -5.93
C GLU A 33 8.00 -5.49 -7.37
N LEU A 34 8.63 -6.27 -8.26
CA LEU A 34 8.28 -6.27 -9.69
C LEU A 34 6.91 -6.91 -9.92
N THR A 35 5.90 -6.08 -10.12
CA THR A 35 4.54 -6.52 -10.47
C THR A 35 4.07 -5.87 -11.77
N TYR A 36 3.15 -6.52 -12.47
CA TYR A 36 2.61 -6.06 -13.75
C TYR A 36 1.16 -6.52 -13.95
N PHE A 37 0.37 -5.84 -14.77
CA PHE A 37 -0.93 -6.33 -15.23
C PHE A 37 -0.78 -7.27 -16.42
N ALA A 38 -1.80 -8.09 -16.67
CA ALA A 38 -1.83 -8.95 -17.85
C ALA A 38 -1.68 -8.14 -19.15
N PRO A 39 -1.05 -8.68 -20.21
CA PRO A 39 -1.01 -8.03 -21.51
C PRO A 39 -2.42 -7.64 -21.99
N GLY A 40 -2.57 -6.43 -22.53
CA GLY A 40 -3.85 -5.89 -22.97
C GLY A 40 -4.74 -5.31 -21.85
N ASP A 41 -4.31 -5.38 -20.59
CA ASP A 41 -4.91 -4.58 -19.51
C ASP A 41 -4.37 -3.14 -19.61
N ILE A 42 -5.22 -2.25 -20.15
CA ILE A 42 -4.91 -0.86 -20.47
C ILE A 42 -5.93 0.09 -19.82
N LEU A 43 -5.65 1.40 -19.86
CA LEU A 43 -6.59 2.44 -19.44
C LEU A 43 -7.10 3.29 -20.62
N PRO A 44 -8.35 3.78 -20.57
CA PRO A 44 -9.39 3.41 -19.63
C PRO A 44 -9.84 1.95 -19.87
N LYS A 45 -10.32 1.28 -18.82
CA LYS A 45 -10.73 -0.14 -18.89
C LYS A 45 -11.87 -0.42 -19.88
N THR A 46 -12.53 0.64 -20.38
CA THR A 46 -13.56 0.56 -21.41
C THR A 46 -13.00 0.30 -22.81
N VAL A 47 -11.67 0.35 -22.99
CA VAL A 47 -11.00 0.03 -24.26
C VAL A 47 -10.21 -1.26 -24.10
N GLY A 48 -10.34 -2.16 -25.09
CA GLY A 48 -9.58 -3.40 -25.13
C GLY A 48 -8.16 -3.17 -25.64
N GLY A 49 -7.16 -3.66 -24.92
CA GLY A 49 -5.77 -3.74 -25.38
C GLY A 49 -5.47 -5.03 -26.13
N ILE A 50 -4.21 -5.23 -26.50
CA ILE A 50 -3.75 -6.46 -27.16
C ILE A 50 -3.56 -7.55 -26.10
N GLY A 51 -4.51 -8.48 -26.00
CA GLY A 51 -4.46 -9.56 -25.01
C GLY A 51 -3.43 -10.67 -25.30
N SER A 52 -2.72 -10.59 -26.43
CA SER A 52 -1.71 -11.58 -26.81
C SER A 52 -0.57 -11.62 -25.80
N ARG A 53 -0.09 -12.82 -25.50
CA ARG A 53 1.04 -13.04 -24.59
C ARG A 53 2.32 -13.38 -25.35
N ALA A 54 2.30 -13.33 -26.67
CA ALA A 54 3.44 -13.66 -27.52
C ALA A 54 4.64 -12.74 -27.21
N VAL A 55 5.75 -13.36 -26.85
CA VAL A 55 7.04 -12.69 -26.66
C VAL A 55 7.74 -12.67 -28.00
N THR A 56 7.42 -11.64 -28.80
CA THR A 56 7.94 -11.47 -30.16
C THR A 56 9.47 -11.31 -30.16
N PHE A 57 10.04 -10.73 -29.11
CA PHE A 57 11.47 -10.44 -29.01
C PHE A 57 12.08 -10.98 -27.71
N PRO A 58 12.38 -12.30 -27.65
CA PRO A 58 12.85 -12.94 -26.43
C PRO A 58 14.22 -12.45 -25.95
N ASP A 59 15.10 -12.02 -26.87
CA ASP A 59 16.51 -11.67 -26.57
C ASP A 59 16.76 -10.19 -26.24
N TRP A 60 15.72 -9.36 -26.25
CA TRP A 60 15.81 -7.94 -25.94
C TRP A 60 16.29 -7.70 -24.51
N ILE A 61 17.07 -6.64 -24.31
CA ILE A 61 17.21 -6.03 -22.99
C ILE A 61 16.17 -4.92 -22.82
N PHE A 62 15.99 -4.41 -21.61
CA PHE A 62 15.05 -3.33 -21.35
C PHE A 62 15.58 -2.01 -21.97
N PRO A 63 14.74 -1.15 -22.57
CA PRO A 63 15.17 0.04 -23.31
C PRO A 63 15.69 1.20 -22.43
N MET A 64 15.86 0.95 -21.13
CA MET A 64 16.43 1.89 -20.17
C MET A 64 17.45 1.14 -19.32
N GLU A 65 18.49 1.83 -18.87
CA GLU A 65 19.51 1.25 -18.01
C GLU A 65 18.95 1.01 -16.60
N VAL A 66 18.45 -0.21 -16.35
CA VAL A 66 17.75 -0.64 -15.13
C VAL A 66 18.27 -2.00 -14.65
N GLY A 67 17.87 -2.40 -13.45
CA GLY A 67 18.10 -3.75 -12.95
C GLY A 67 18.93 -3.80 -11.67
N SER A 68 19.17 -5.03 -11.20
CA SER A 68 19.82 -5.29 -9.90
C SER A 68 21.25 -4.73 -9.83
N GLY A 69 21.95 -4.66 -10.97
CA GLY A 69 23.31 -4.10 -11.06
C GLY A 69 23.35 -2.57 -10.94
N THR A 70 22.30 -1.87 -11.35
CA THR A 70 22.23 -0.39 -11.29
C THR A 70 21.41 0.10 -10.09
N GLY A 71 20.51 -0.73 -9.57
CA GLY A 71 19.49 -0.35 -8.59
C GLY A 71 18.43 0.59 -9.17
N LEU A 72 18.43 0.80 -10.49
CA LEU A 72 17.49 1.70 -11.17
C LEU A 72 16.26 0.92 -11.64
N HIS A 73 15.12 1.60 -11.58
CA HIS A 73 13.81 1.07 -11.89
C HIS A 73 13.20 1.82 -13.08
N ALA A 74 12.21 1.20 -13.70
CA ALA A 74 11.35 1.85 -14.68
C ALA A 74 9.89 1.47 -14.45
N TYR A 75 8.98 2.25 -15.04
CA TYR A 75 7.55 2.09 -14.86
C TYR A 75 6.82 2.28 -16.20
N ILE A 76 6.45 1.16 -16.83
CA ILE A 76 5.52 1.14 -17.97
C ILE A 76 4.12 1.51 -17.49
N GLY A 77 3.53 2.54 -18.08
CA GLY A 77 2.17 2.96 -17.74
C GLY A 77 1.73 4.22 -18.47
N THR A 78 0.42 4.44 -18.48
CA THR A 78 -0.24 5.54 -19.18
C THR A 78 0.37 6.92 -18.90
N GLN A 79 0.44 7.78 -19.93
CA GLN A 79 0.84 9.19 -19.81
C GLN A 79 -0.36 10.15 -19.85
N LEU A 80 -1.58 9.62 -19.86
CA LEU A 80 -2.82 10.39 -19.95
C LEU A 80 -3.44 10.72 -18.59
N SER A 81 -3.23 11.96 -18.14
CA SER A 81 -3.76 12.49 -16.87
C SER A 81 -5.24 12.17 -16.65
N THR A 82 -6.05 12.26 -17.72
CA THR A 82 -7.48 11.97 -17.70
C THR A 82 -7.82 10.53 -17.27
N TYR A 83 -6.96 9.55 -17.53
CA TYR A 83 -7.25 8.14 -17.25
C TYR A 83 -6.66 7.64 -15.93
N HIS A 84 -5.82 8.44 -15.26
CA HIS A 84 -5.34 8.17 -13.91
C HIS A 84 -5.79 9.19 -12.86
N GLY A 85 -6.47 10.28 -13.25
CA GLY A 85 -7.04 11.24 -12.31
C GLY A 85 -6.01 12.06 -11.52
N LEU A 86 -4.78 12.20 -12.05
CA LEU A 86 -3.68 12.90 -11.38
C LEU A 86 -3.42 14.26 -12.04
N SER A 87 -3.12 15.28 -11.23
CA SER A 87 -2.56 16.55 -11.75
C SER A 87 -1.09 16.32 -12.15
N TRP A 88 -0.64 16.98 -13.22
CA TRP A 88 0.56 16.54 -13.94
C TRP A 88 1.89 17.01 -13.30
N SER A 89 2.93 16.18 -13.48
CA SER A 89 4.33 16.29 -13.01
C SER A 89 4.57 16.01 -11.51
N ASN A 90 5.29 14.91 -11.25
CA ASN A 90 5.85 14.46 -9.97
C ASN A 90 4.91 13.74 -8.99
N ASP A 91 3.71 13.32 -9.40
CA ASP A 91 2.93 12.43 -8.56
C ASP A 91 3.69 11.09 -8.33
N PRO A 92 4.01 10.71 -7.08
CA PRO A 92 4.74 9.47 -6.79
C PRO A 92 4.06 8.21 -7.32
N LYS A 93 2.73 8.22 -7.51
CA LYS A 93 1.97 7.08 -8.06
C LYS A 93 2.34 6.79 -9.52
N LEU A 94 2.93 7.75 -10.23
CA LEU A 94 3.46 7.57 -11.58
C LEU A 94 4.78 6.78 -11.60
N PHE A 95 5.39 6.55 -10.43
CA PHE A 95 6.68 5.87 -10.24
C PHE A 95 6.52 4.62 -9.37
N ASN A 96 5.41 3.91 -9.54
CA ASN A 96 5.11 2.73 -8.76
C ASN A 96 4.69 1.56 -9.65
N TYR A 97 4.91 0.35 -9.15
CA TYR A 97 4.32 -0.87 -9.71
C TYR A 97 2.85 -0.99 -9.28
N PRO A 98 2.05 -1.83 -9.97
CA PRO A 98 2.39 -2.67 -11.12
C PRO A 98 2.59 -1.90 -12.44
N HIS A 99 3.47 -2.42 -13.30
CA HIS A 99 3.49 -2.04 -14.71
C HIS A 99 2.11 -2.26 -15.34
N ARG A 100 1.66 -1.36 -16.21
CA ARG A 100 0.44 -1.56 -16.98
C ARG A 100 0.73 -1.36 -18.45
N ASP A 101 0.13 -2.21 -19.29
CA ASP A 101 0.17 -2.01 -20.73
C ASP A 101 -0.50 -0.66 -21.04
N ASN A 102 0.06 0.05 -22.01
CA ASN A 102 -0.45 1.33 -22.50
C ASN A 102 -0.36 1.41 -24.03
N GLN A 103 -0.05 0.30 -24.71
CA GLN A 103 -0.28 0.20 -26.15
C GLN A 103 -1.79 0.10 -26.40
N CYS A 104 -2.28 0.70 -27.47
CA CYS A 104 -3.72 0.81 -27.78
C CYS A 104 -4.54 1.76 -26.90
N GLU A 105 -3.94 2.52 -25.99
CA GLU A 105 -4.65 3.61 -25.30
C GLU A 105 -5.30 4.58 -26.30
N PRO A 106 -6.44 5.21 -25.94
CA PRO A 106 -7.17 6.09 -26.86
C PRO A 106 -6.29 7.15 -27.53
N ARG A 107 -6.05 6.95 -28.83
CA ARG A 107 -5.33 7.84 -29.76
C ARG A 107 -5.90 7.66 -31.17
N ALA A 108 -5.67 8.66 -32.01
CA ALA A 108 -6.11 8.63 -33.40
C ALA A 108 -5.10 7.95 -34.37
N TRP A 109 -4.06 7.30 -33.87
CA TRP A 109 -3.04 6.66 -34.71
C TRP A 109 -3.47 5.27 -35.17
N LYS A 110 -3.16 4.92 -36.42
CA LYS A 110 -3.43 3.58 -36.96
C LYS A 110 -2.51 2.55 -36.29
N VAL A 111 -3.11 1.55 -35.65
CA VAL A 111 -2.41 0.43 -35.02
C VAL A 111 -3.21 -0.84 -35.28
N GLN A 112 -2.81 -1.61 -36.29
CA GLN A 112 -3.60 -2.72 -36.80
C GLN A 112 -3.82 -3.83 -35.77
N ALA A 113 -2.86 -4.02 -34.87
CA ALA A 113 -2.93 -5.04 -33.83
C ALA A 113 -3.91 -4.66 -32.70
N CYS A 114 -4.29 -3.38 -32.56
CA CYS A 114 -5.26 -2.98 -31.55
C CYS A 114 -6.66 -3.46 -31.92
N PRO A 115 -7.49 -3.90 -30.94
CA PRO A 115 -8.88 -4.28 -31.20
C PRO A 115 -9.72 -3.22 -31.93
N SER A 116 -9.45 -1.93 -31.68
CA SER A 116 -10.07 -0.79 -32.35
C SER A 116 -9.47 -0.44 -33.72
N GLY A 117 -8.35 -1.06 -34.13
CA GLY A 117 -7.55 -0.69 -35.31
C GLY A 117 -6.81 0.65 -35.19
N ILE A 118 -7.06 1.40 -34.12
CA ILE A 118 -6.40 2.66 -33.76
C ILE A 118 -6.01 2.64 -32.29
N GLY A 119 -4.99 3.42 -31.92
CA GLY A 119 -4.60 3.59 -30.52
C GLY A 119 -3.16 4.04 -30.38
N HIS A 120 -2.66 4.00 -29.15
CA HIS A 120 -1.28 4.33 -28.85
C HIS A 120 -0.33 3.32 -29.51
N GLN A 121 0.68 3.83 -30.23
CA GLN A 121 1.53 3.04 -31.14
C GLN A 121 2.53 2.14 -30.40
N GLY A 122 2.84 2.45 -29.15
CA GLY A 122 3.90 1.80 -28.40
C GLY A 122 3.57 1.72 -26.92
N VAL A 123 4.63 1.64 -26.14
CA VAL A 123 4.55 1.80 -24.70
C VAL A 123 5.32 3.02 -24.24
N ASP A 124 4.73 3.72 -23.28
CA ASP A 124 5.39 4.81 -22.57
C ASP A 124 5.97 4.30 -21.24
N ILE A 125 7.21 4.69 -20.98
CA ILE A 125 8.03 4.17 -19.87
C ILE A 125 8.63 5.34 -19.09
N ARG A 126 8.35 5.41 -17.80
CA ARG A 126 8.97 6.38 -16.88
C ARG A 126 10.22 5.81 -16.23
N ALA A 127 11.17 6.68 -15.91
CA ALA A 127 12.35 6.35 -15.10
C ALA A 127 12.03 6.36 -13.60
N ASN A 128 13.04 6.23 -12.73
CA ASN A 128 12.91 6.34 -11.27
C ASN A 128 12.23 7.63 -10.77
N ASP A 129 12.45 8.75 -11.46
CA ASP A 129 11.82 10.04 -11.15
C ASP A 129 11.70 10.90 -12.43
N ASN A 130 11.11 12.09 -12.31
CA ASN A 130 10.90 13.06 -13.40
C ASN A 130 12.11 13.99 -13.65
N SER A 131 13.32 13.63 -13.24
CA SER A 131 14.52 14.39 -13.58
C SER A 131 14.76 14.35 -15.08
N ASP A 132 14.98 15.52 -15.67
CA ASP A 132 15.29 15.65 -17.09
C ASP A 132 16.75 15.30 -17.39
N LYS A 133 17.02 14.73 -18.58
CA LYS A 133 18.37 14.41 -19.08
C LYS A 133 19.22 13.58 -18.09
N LYS A 134 18.61 12.77 -17.24
CA LYS A 134 19.31 11.97 -16.20
C LYS A 134 19.47 10.51 -16.61
N TRP A 135 18.39 9.91 -17.10
CA TRP A 135 18.22 8.47 -17.22
C TRP A 135 18.60 7.95 -18.60
N ASN A 136 19.54 7.00 -18.67
CA ASN A 136 20.03 6.47 -19.93
C ASN A 136 18.97 5.62 -20.64
N VAL A 137 18.80 5.90 -21.94
CA VAL A 137 18.06 5.07 -22.89
C VAL A 137 19.09 4.26 -23.66
N ILE A 138 18.85 2.95 -23.77
CA ILE A 138 19.81 2.00 -24.36
C ILE A 138 19.16 1.18 -25.47
N ALA A 139 19.96 0.76 -26.44
CA ALA A 139 19.52 -0.11 -27.53
C ALA A 139 19.10 -1.49 -26.99
N VAL A 140 17.87 -1.93 -27.29
CA VAL A 140 17.33 -3.22 -26.81
C VAL A 140 17.98 -4.41 -27.51
N GLU A 141 18.55 -4.15 -28.69
CA GLU A 141 19.24 -5.08 -29.55
C GLU A 141 20.26 -4.33 -30.41
N GLY A 142 21.11 -5.07 -31.13
CA GLY A 142 21.99 -4.47 -32.13
C GLY A 142 21.25 -4.20 -33.44
N GLY A 143 21.70 -3.21 -34.20
CA GLY A 143 21.10 -2.85 -35.49
C GLY A 143 21.76 -1.64 -36.11
N VAL A 144 21.17 -1.14 -37.20
CA VAL A 144 21.64 0.06 -37.90
C VAL A 144 20.71 1.22 -37.57
N VAL A 145 21.27 2.36 -37.16
CA VAL A 145 20.51 3.60 -36.98
C VAL A 145 20.06 4.09 -38.36
N THR A 146 18.76 4.11 -38.61
CA THR A 146 18.21 4.50 -39.92
C THR A 146 17.59 5.90 -39.93
N SER A 147 17.35 6.48 -38.75
CA SER A 147 16.85 7.85 -38.66
C SER A 147 17.10 8.46 -37.27
N ILE A 148 17.52 9.72 -37.25
CA ILE A 148 17.54 10.59 -36.06
C ILE A 148 16.80 11.89 -36.41
N THR A 149 15.62 12.09 -35.84
CA THR A 149 14.78 13.25 -36.21
C THR A 149 14.92 14.42 -35.23
N SER A 150 14.50 15.61 -35.66
CA SER A 150 14.36 16.79 -34.80
C SER A 150 13.33 16.61 -33.66
N ASN A 151 12.43 15.64 -33.79
CA ASN A 151 11.53 15.20 -32.73
C ASN A 151 12.15 14.18 -31.79
N THR A 152 13.48 14.02 -31.82
CA THR A 152 14.27 13.15 -30.95
C THR A 152 13.90 11.67 -31.09
N THR A 153 13.37 11.29 -32.26
CA THR A 153 13.15 9.90 -32.63
C THR A 153 14.45 9.29 -33.13
N VAL A 154 14.92 8.24 -32.47
CA VAL A 154 16.00 7.39 -32.96
C VAL A 154 15.39 6.08 -33.46
N SER A 155 15.63 5.72 -34.72
CA SER A 155 15.14 4.48 -35.33
C SER A 155 16.31 3.52 -35.56
N ILE A 156 16.20 2.29 -35.08
CA ILE A 156 17.21 1.24 -35.26
C ILE A 156 16.56 0.07 -35.99
N LYS A 157 17.11 -0.29 -37.15
CA LYS A 157 16.64 -1.41 -37.97
C LYS A 157 17.48 -2.65 -37.71
N ASN A 158 16.81 -3.76 -37.46
CA ASN A 158 17.41 -5.09 -37.40
C ASN A 158 16.57 -6.06 -38.25
N GLY A 159 17.14 -6.53 -39.36
CA GLY A 159 16.44 -7.43 -40.28
C GLY A 159 15.13 -6.83 -40.82
N THR A 160 14.00 -7.46 -40.47
CA THR A 160 12.67 -7.11 -40.97
C THR A 160 11.93 -6.08 -40.11
N HIS A 161 12.43 -5.76 -38.91
CA HIS A 161 11.79 -4.82 -38.00
C HIS A 161 12.67 -3.61 -37.69
N THR A 162 12.00 -2.56 -37.25
CA THR A 162 12.61 -1.31 -36.78
C THR A 162 12.08 -0.99 -35.39
N VAL A 163 12.98 -0.64 -34.47
CA VAL A 163 12.69 -0.17 -33.12
C VAL A 163 12.85 1.33 -33.06
N GLN A 164 11.92 2.03 -32.39
CA GLN A 164 11.97 3.48 -32.21
C GLN A 164 11.96 3.90 -30.75
N TYR A 165 12.79 4.91 -30.47
CA TYR A 165 12.98 5.55 -29.17
C TYR A 165 12.66 7.03 -29.31
N LEU A 166 11.67 7.52 -28.58
CA LEU A 166 11.17 8.89 -28.69
C LEU A 166 11.27 9.62 -27.34
N HIS A 167 11.13 10.95 -27.40
CA HIS A 167 11.11 11.85 -26.23
C HIS A 167 12.41 11.90 -25.44
N MET A 168 13.55 11.65 -26.11
CA MET A 168 14.87 11.83 -25.51
C MET A 168 15.33 13.28 -25.59
N HIS A 169 16.29 13.67 -24.76
CA HIS A 169 16.86 15.02 -24.85
C HIS A 169 17.76 15.14 -26.10
N PRO A 170 17.61 16.15 -26.98
CA PRO A 170 18.37 16.24 -28.22
C PRO A 170 19.88 16.29 -28.00
N ASN A 171 20.34 17.08 -27.01
CA ASN A 171 21.76 17.10 -26.67
C ASN A 171 22.27 15.76 -26.15
N SER A 172 21.47 14.94 -25.46
CA SER A 172 21.97 13.65 -24.97
C SER A 172 22.11 12.61 -26.09
N ILE A 173 21.32 12.71 -27.16
CA ILE A 173 21.52 11.92 -28.39
C ILE A 173 22.85 12.31 -29.04
N ARG A 174 23.12 13.61 -29.17
CA ARG A 174 24.41 14.11 -29.69
C ARG A 174 25.58 13.68 -28.79
N ASP A 175 25.41 13.78 -27.47
CA ASP A 175 26.43 13.37 -26.49
C ASP A 175 26.69 11.85 -26.55
N ALA A 176 25.72 11.04 -26.99
CA ALA A 176 25.90 9.61 -27.21
C ALA A 176 26.72 9.30 -28.49
N GLY A 177 26.92 10.29 -29.36
CA GLY A 177 27.78 10.18 -30.55
C GLY A 177 27.24 9.19 -31.59
N ILE A 178 25.91 9.06 -31.70
CA ILE A 178 25.26 8.23 -32.73
C ILE A 178 24.77 9.11 -33.88
N ASP A 179 24.97 8.62 -35.10
CA ASP A 179 24.52 9.23 -36.35
C ASP A 179 23.74 8.23 -37.22
N GLU A 180 23.02 8.73 -38.23
CA GLU A 180 22.37 7.86 -39.22
C GLU A 180 23.41 7.05 -40.00
N GLY A 181 23.18 5.73 -40.11
CA GLY A 181 24.10 4.77 -40.71
C GLY A 181 24.96 4.01 -39.70
N ASP A 182 25.03 4.46 -38.44
CA ASP A 182 25.83 3.79 -37.43
C ASP A 182 25.28 2.41 -37.07
N VAL A 183 26.20 1.48 -36.81
CA VAL A 183 25.87 0.19 -36.20
C VAL A 183 25.93 0.35 -34.69
N VAL A 184 24.80 0.07 -34.03
CA VAL A 184 24.72 0.04 -32.58
C VAL A 184 24.66 -1.39 -32.08
N VAL A 185 25.20 -1.63 -30.89
CA VAL A 185 25.14 -2.93 -30.20
C VAL A 185 24.10 -2.91 -29.08
N LYS A 186 23.58 -4.10 -28.72
CA LYS A 186 22.67 -4.26 -27.58
C LYS A 186 23.29 -3.67 -26.30
N GLY A 187 22.57 -2.78 -25.63
CA GLY A 187 23.04 -2.09 -24.42
C GLY A 187 23.74 -0.75 -24.67
N GLN A 188 24.02 -0.38 -25.93
CA GLN A 188 24.63 0.90 -26.24
C GLN A 188 23.69 2.06 -25.87
N VAL A 189 24.24 3.09 -25.22
CA VAL A 189 23.50 4.31 -24.88
C VAL A 189 23.14 5.06 -26.15
N LEU A 190 21.86 5.42 -26.29
CA LEU A 190 21.31 6.16 -27.43
C LEU A 190 20.97 7.61 -27.09
N GLY A 191 20.84 7.90 -25.80
CA GLY A 191 20.42 9.20 -25.30
C GLY A 191 19.89 9.08 -23.87
N LYS A 192 19.11 10.07 -23.46
CA LYS A 192 18.53 10.15 -22.12
C LYS A 192 17.08 10.59 -22.14
N VAL A 193 16.27 10.03 -21.24
CA VAL A 193 14.84 10.34 -21.08
C VAL A 193 14.60 11.83 -20.89
N SER A 194 13.58 12.35 -21.57
CA SER A 194 13.16 13.75 -21.53
C SER A 194 11.68 13.88 -21.94
N CYS A 195 11.30 15.05 -22.44
CA CYS A 195 9.94 15.46 -22.78
C CYS A 195 9.82 16.03 -24.20
N PHE A 196 10.83 15.83 -25.05
CA PHE A 196 10.90 16.48 -26.36
C PHE A 196 9.91 15.86 -27.36
N MET A 197 9.05 16.70 -27.91
CA MET A 197 8.10 16.39 -28.97
C MET A 197 7.93 17.65 -29.83
N SER A 198 7.88 17.51 -31.15
CA SER A 198 7.71 18.67 -32.05
C SER A 198 8.75 19.78 -31.86
N GLY A 199 10.00 19.41 -31.56
CA GLY A 199 11.11 20.35 -31.38
C GLY A 199 11.18 21.09 -30.03
N SER A 200 10.27 20.86 -29.09
CA SER A 200 10.32 21.44 -27.73
C SER A 200 9.90 20.44 -26.65
N CYS A 201 10.18 20.73 -25.38
CA CYS A 201 9.70 19.92 -24.27
C CYS A 201 8.19 20.16 -24.07
N SER A 202 7.35 19.35 -24.70
CA SER A 202 5.89 19.54 -24.75
C SER A 202 5.08 18.31 -24.31
N THR A 203 5.74 17.26 -23.83
CA THR A 203 5.10 16.05 -23.27
C THR A 203 5.68 15.70 -21.90
N SER A 204 5.22 14.61 -21.27
CA SER A 204 5.71 14.19 -19.96
C SER A 204 7.13 13.71 -20.09
N ARG A 205 7.86 13.65 -18.98
CA ARG A 205 9.18 13.02 -18.97
C ARG A 205 9.03 11.51 -18.97
N HIS A 206 9.23 10.89 -20.12
CA HIS A 206 9.12 9.46 -20.36
C HIS A 206 9.86 9.09 -21.64
N LEU A 207 10.16 7.80 -21.80
CA LEU A 207 10.53 7.21 -23.07
C LEU A 207 9.27 6.67 -23.74
N HIS A 208 9.00 7.08 -24.97
CA HIS A 208 8.07 6.36 -25.83
C HIS A 208 8.85 5.33 -26.66
N PHE A 209 8.40 4.08 -26.63
CA PHE A 209 9.10 2.94 -27.22
C PHE A 209 8.15 2.06 -28.03
N HIS A 210 8.50 1.75 -29.29
CA HIS A 210 7.74 0.81 -30.10
C HIS A 210 8.61 0.09 -31.13
N ALA A 211 8.08 -0.97 -31.74
CA ALA A 211 8.69 -1.65 -32.87
C ALA A 211 7.65 -1.92 -33.97
N TYR A 212 8.09 -1.92 -35.23
CA TYR A 212 7.22 -2.16 -36.39
C TYR A 212 7.95 -2.88 -37.52
N THR A 213 7.18 -3.44 -38.45
CA THR A 213 7.66 -3.95 -39.74
C THR A 213 7.15 -3.06 -40.88
N GLY A 214 7.93 -2.92 -41.95
CA GLY A 214 7.55 -2.07 -43.09
C GLY A 214 7.67 -0.59 -42.75
N THR A 215 6.60 0.19 -42.92
CA THR A 215 6.56 1.60 -42.54
C THR A 215 5.66 1.82 -41.32
N VAL A 216 6.06 2.71 -40.41
CA VAL A 216 5.29 3.01 -39.18
C VAL A 216 3.86 3.50 -39.49
N GLY A 217 3.69 4.27 -40.58
CA GLY A 217 2.40 4.83 -40.99
C GLY A 217 1.38 3.79 -41.47
N GLU A 218 1.82 2.59 -41.86
CA GLU A 218 0.91 1.49 -42.17
C GLU A 218 0.21 0.93 -40.92
N GLY A 219 0.74 1.21 -39.72
CA GLY A 219 0.21 0.74 -38.44
C GLY A 219 0.57 -0.72 -38.12
N ARG A 220 1.59 -1.28 -38.76
CA ARG A 220 2.08 -2.66 -38.57
C ARG A 220 3.04 -2.76 -37.38
N LEU A 221 2.54 -2.38 -36.21
CA LEU A 221 3.33 -2.33 -34.97
C LEU A 221 3.24 -3.66 -34.22
N TYR A 222 4.36 -4.08 -33.64
CA TYR A 222 4.43 -5.26 -32.77
C TYR A 222 3.86 -4.93 -31.39
N HIS A 223 3.29 -5.93 -30.73
CA HIS A 223 2.96 -5.83 -29.31
C HIS A 223 4.23 -6.07 -28.49
N VAL A 224 4.79 -5.00 -27.95
CA VAL A 224 6.10 -5.04 -27.30
C VAL A 224 6.03 -5.33 -25.80
N TYR A 225 4.87 -5.12 -25.17
CA TYR A 225 4.71 -5.23 -23.72
C TYR A 225 5.16 -6.59 -23.14
N PRO A 226 4.77 -7.76 -23.69
CA PRO A 226 5.23 -9.05 -23.16
C PRO A 226 6.76 -9.22 -23.23
N SER A 227 7.38 -8.73 -24.30
CA SER A 227 8.85 -8.79 -24.48
C SER A 227 9.56 -7.88 -23.49
N LEU A 228 8.97 -6.72 -23.18
CA LEU A 228 9.53 -5.78 -22.20
C LEU A 228 9.41 -6.30 -20.77
N ILE A 229 8.31 -6.95 -20.40
CA ILE A 229 8.19 -7.61 -19.09
C ILE A 229 9.27 -8.70 -18.94
N ALA A 230 9.45 -9.56 -19.95
CA ALA A 230 10.51 -10.57 -19.95
C ALA A 230 11.91 -9.95 -19.82
N ALA A 231 12.20 -8.90 -20.58
CA ALA A 231 13.48 -8.18 -20.52
C ALA A 231 13.72 -7.52 -19.16
N TYR A 232 12.69 -6.92 -18.56
CA TYR A 232 12.79 -6.27 -17.25
C TYR A 232 13.04 -7.29 -16.14
N ARG A 233 12.36 -8.44 -16.18
CA ARG A 233 12.58 -9.55 -15.24
C ARG A 233 14.05 -10.01 -15.26
N ARG A 234 14.63 -10.19 -16.46
CA ARG A 234 16.05 -10.53 -16.60
C ARG A 234 16.99 -9.47 -16.02
N ALA A 235 16.70 -8.19 -16.27
CA ALA A 235 17.51 -7.09 -15.72
C ALA A 235 17.57 -7.12 -14.18
N TRP A 236 16.51 -7.61 -13.54
CA TRP A 236 16.41 -7.78 -12.09
C TRP A 236 16.81 -9.17 -11.58
N GLY A 237 17.39 -10.03 -12.43
CA GLY A 237 17.84 -11.36 -12.04
C GLY A 237 16.70 -12.36 -11.79
N LEU A 238 15.50 -12.09 -12.28
CA LEU A 238 14.36 -13.02 -12.23
C LEU A 238 14.33 -13.91 -13.49
N PRO A 239 13.74 -15.12 -13.40
CA PRO A 239 13.38 -15.88 -14.59
C PRO A 239 12.49 -15.03 -15.50
N ASP A 240 12.76 -15.03 -16.81
CA ASP A 240 12.07 -14.17 -17.78
C ASP A 240 10.57 -14.47 -17.92
N GLY A 241 10.13 -15.63 -17.44
CA GLY A 241 8.74 -16.05 -17.46
C GLY A 241 8.28 -16.44 -18.86
N VAL A 242 9.18 -16.78 -19.78
CA VAL A 242 8.84 -17.15 -21.16
C VAL A 242 8.80 -18.67 -21.31
N GLN A 243 7.69 -19.19 -21.82
CA GLN A 243 7.55 -20.60 -22.18
C GLN A 243 6.85 -20.71 -23.53
N ASN A 244 7.40 -21.52 -24.43
CA ASN A 244 6.87 -21.73 -25.80
C ASN A 244 6.65 -20.41 -26.58
N GLY A 245 7.50 -19.41 -26.35
CA GLY A 245 7.38 -18.10 -27.01
C GLY A 245 6.29 -17.19 -26.44
N GLU A 246 5.68 -17.54 -25.29
CA GLU A 246 4.69 -16.72 -24.61
C GLU A 246 5.12 -16.35 -23.20
N LEU A 247 4.69 -15.18 -22.73
CA LEU A 247 4.84 -14.75 -21.36
C LEU A 247 3.87 -15.56 -20.50
N THR A 248 4.38 -16.47 -19.70
CA THR A 248 3.60 -17.29 -18.77
C THR A 248 2.87 -16.41 -17.74
N ARG A 249 1.75 -16.92 -17.23
CA ARG A 249 1.05 -16.27 -16.13
C ARG A 249 1.86 -16.46 -14.85
N ASP A 250 2.24 -15.36 -14.23
CA ASP A 250 2.98 -15.37 -12.98
C ASP A 250 2.03 -15.01 -11.84
N SER A 251 1.55 -16.00 -11.08
CA SER A 251 0.61 -15.74 -9.98
C SER A 251 1.22 -14.93 -8.82
N ILE A 252 2.54 -14.73 -8.80
CA ILE A 252 3.23 -13.92 -7.79
C ILE A 252 3.33 -12.46 -8.23
N ARG A 253 3.48 -12.20 -9.55
CA ARG A 253 3.83 -10.88 -10.10
C ARG A 253 2.79 -10.28 -11.03
N GLU A 254 1.98 -11.10 -11.67
CA GLU A 254 0.89 -10.67 -12.54
C GLU A 254 -0.37 -10.39 -11.73
N THR A 255 -0.84 -9.15 -11.79
CA THR A 255 -2.04 -8.68 -11.11
C THR A 255 -3.28 -9.19 -11.85
N GLY A 256 -4.28 -9.65 -11.10
CA GLY A 256 -5.58 -10.06 -11.67
C GLY A 256 -5.61 -11.48 -12.24
N VAL A 257 -4.50 -12.22 -12.18
CA VAL A 257 -4.56 -13.68 -12.32
C VAL A 257 -5.18 -14.21 -11.03
N PRO A 258 -6.35 -14.89 -11.08
CA PRO A 258 -6.79 -15.67 -9.93
C PRO A 258 -5.63 -16.59 -9.62
N GLY A 259 -5.02 -16.42 -8.44
CA GLY A 259 -3.99 -17.35 -8.00
C GLY A 259 -4.52 -18.76 -8.25
N PRO A 260 -3.69 -19.71 -8.71
CA PRO A 260 -4.14 -21.09 -8.80
C PRO A 260 -4.89 -21.38 -7.51
N ARG A 261 -6.15 -21.85 -7.59
CA ARG A 261 -6.84 -22.38 -6.41
C ARG A 261 -5.78 -23.19 -5.70
N PRO A 262 -5.48 -22.93 -4.42
CA PRO A 262 -4.43 -23.66 -3.74
C PRO A 262 -4.76 -25.13 -3.91
N GLN A 263 -4.08 -25.78 -4.85
CA GLN A 263 -3.83 -27.18 -4.69
C GLN A 263 -3.10 -27.20 -3.36
N PRO A 264 -3.56 -28.02 -2.39
CA PRO A 264 -2.86 -28.17 -1.14
C PRO A 264 -1.40 -28.31 -1.52
N VAL A 265 -0.58 -27.31 -1.15
CA VAL A 265 0.85 -27.48 -1.20
C VAL A 265 1.03 -28.71 -0.34
N VAL A 266 1.43 -29.81 -0.97
CA VAL A 266 1.95 -30.95 -0.23
C VAL A 266 3.24 -30.41 0.34
N VAL A 267 3.11 -29.69 1.47
CA VAL A 267 4.12 -29.64 2.50
C VAL A 267 4.62 -31.07 2.59
N PRO A 268 5.92 -31.35 2.62
CA PRO A 268 6.41 -32.68 2.94
C PRO A 268 5.73 -33.15 4.24
N GLN A 269 4.60 -33.84 4.10
CA GLN A 269 3.68 -34.19 5.17
C GLN A 269 4.19 -35.52 5.67
N THR A 270 5.16 -35.45 6.56
CA THR A 270 5.41 -36.58 7.46
C THR A 270 5.41 -36.18 8.93
N SER A 271 5.64 -34.90 9.29
CA SER A 271 5.73 -34.50 10.71
C SER A 271 4.54 -33.73 11.28
N CYS A 272 3.78 -32.96 10.49
CA CYS A 272 2.67 -32.13 11.00
C CYS A 272 1.27 -32.61 10.58
N ALA A 273 1.15 -33.75 9.89
CA ALA A 273 -0.13 -34.34 9.55
C ALA A 273 -0.90 -34.73 10.83
N GLY A 274 -2.17 -34.34 10.93
CA GLY A 274 -3.03 -34.66 12.08
C GLY A 274 -2.90 -33.74 13.29
N ILE A 275 -2.01 -32.74 13.28
CA ILE A 275 -1.93 -31.75 14.37
C ILE A 275 -3.11 -30.77 14.27
N GLN A 276 -3.88 -30.66 15.35
CA GLN A 276 -5.00 -29.72 15.44
C GLN A 276 -4.50 -28.28 15.65
N LEU A 277 -4.92 -27.37 14.78
CA LEU A 277 -4.66 -25.94 14.88
C LEU A 277 -5.79 -25.25 15.67
N GLY A 278 -5.43 -24.32 16.54
CA GLY A 278 -6.35 -23.39 17.18
C GLY A 278 -6.76 -22.23 16.27
N ASP A 279 -7.71 -21.45 16.78
CA ASP A 279 -8.12 -20.16 16.18
C ASP A 279 -7.02 -19.11 16.31
N ALA A 280 -7.14 -18.05 15.52
CA ALA A 280 -6.24 -16.90 15.62
C ALA A 280 -6.40 -16.19 16.97
N PRO A 281 -5.29 -15.81 17.63
CA PRO A 281 -5.33 -14.97 18.82
C PRO A 281 -6.09 -13.66 18.56
N SER A 282 -6.82 -13.17 19.56
CA SER A 282 -7.55 -11.91 19.47
C SER A 282 -6.61 -10.75 19.10
N GLY A 283 -6.98 -9.95 18.10
CA GLY A 283 -6.17 -8.83 17.62
C GLY A 283 -5.12 -9.19 16.55
N VAL A 284 -5.00 -10.46 16.18
CA VAL A 284 -4.12 -10.89 15.08
C VAL A 284 -4.89 -10.89 13.76
N ASP A 285 -4.65 -9.87 12.94
CA ASP A 285 -5.20 -9.80 11.57
C ASP A 285 -4.28 -10.50 10.57
N ARG A 286 -4.83 -11.44 9.79
CA ARG A 286 -4.11 -12.09 8.69
C ARG A 286 -3.55 -11.08 7.70
N ASN A 287 -4.27 -9.98 7.45
CA ASN A 287 -3.88 -8.95 6.48
C ASN A 287 -2.73 -8.06 6.94
N ALA A 288 -2.37 -8.08 8.22
CA ALA A 288 -1.17 -7.42 8.73
C ALA A 288 0.12 -8.16 8.33
N PHE A 289 0.00 -9.37 7.78
CA PHE A 289 1.15 -10.17 7.39
C PHE A 289 1.51 -9.95 5.92
N SER A 290 2.81 -10.00 5.65
CA SER A 290 3.38 -10.09 4.30
C SER A 290 3.27 -11.52 3.72
N SER A 291 3.34 -12.54 4.59
CA SER A 291 3.37 -13.96 4.23
C SER A 291 3.05 -14.84 5.43
N LEU A 292 2.58 -16.07 5.16
CA LEU A 292 2.37 -17.11 6.15
C LEU A 292 3.48 -18.16 6.07
N TRP A 293 3.85 -18.67 7.25
CA TRP A 293 4.96 -19.59 7.45
C TRP A 293 4.55 -20.70 8.42
N LEU A 294 5.19 -21.85 8.31
CA LEU A 294 5.03 -22.98 9.21
C LEU A 294 6.19 -23.01 10.20
N HIS A 295 5.87 -23.09 11.50
CA HIS A 295 6.85 -23.28 12.56
C HIS A 295 6.28 -24.21 13.63
N ASN A 296 6.97 -25.32 13.94
CA ASN A 296 6.58 -26.27 14.98
C ASN A 296 5.09 -26.68 14.90
N CYS A 297 4.63 -26.97 13.67
CA CYS A 297 3.24 -27.28 13.31
C CYS A 297 2.21 -26.20 13.67
N SER A 298 2.63 -24.95 13.80
CA SER A 298 1.78 -23.75 13.89
C SER A 298 1.92 -22.91 12.63
N VAL A 299 0.86 -22.20 12.26
CA VAL A 299 0.93 -21.18 11.21
C VAL A 299 1.30 -19.84 11.83
N MET A 300 2.38 -19.26 11.32
CA MET A 300 2.92 -17.98 11.72
C MET A 300 2.65 -16.96 10.61
N GLY A 301 2.31 -15.74 10.98
CA GLY A 301 2.33 -14.58 10.09
C GLY A 301 3.65 -13.85 10.19
N LEU A 302 4.24 -13.51 9.04
CA LEU A 302 5.41 -12.64 8.97
C LEU A 302 4.97 -11.19 8.75
N VAL A 303 5.23 -10.34 9.73
CA VAL A 303 5.27 -8.89 9.55
C VAL A 303 6.65 -8.52 9.01
N ALA A 304 6.70 -7.83 7.88
CA ALA A 304 7.95 -7.40 7.26
C ALA A 304 7.90 -5.91 6.92
N ASP A 305 8.92 -5.18 7.36
CA ASP A 305 9.24 -3.83 6.90
C ASP A 305 10.48 -3.92 6.02
N ASN A 306 10.31 -3.72 4.71
CA ASN A 306 11.42 -3.83 3.76
C ASN A 306 12.34 -2.60 3.76
N VAL A 307 11.89 -1.46 4.30
CA VAL A 307 12.69 -0.24 4.38
C VAL A 307 13.70 -0.35 5.51
N THR A 308 13.24 -0.77 6.70
CA THR A 308 14.10 -0.89 7.89
C THR A 308 14.74 -2.27 8.02
N GLY A 309 14.27 -3.24 7.25
CA GLY A 309 14.64 -4.65 7.40
C GLY A 309 13.96 -5.32 8.60
N ALA A 310 13.10 -4.64 9.35
CA ALA A 310 12.46 -5.22 10.53
C ALA A 310 11.58 -6.43 10.16
N ARG A 311 11.61 -7.47 10.99
CA ARG A 311 10.87 -8.72 10.82
C ARG A 311 10.27 -9.15 12.15
N SER A 312 9.01 -9.56 12.14
CA SER A 312 8.37 -10.20 13.29
C SER A 312 7.56 -11.41 12.87
N PHE A 313 7.69 -12.52 13.62
CA PHE A 313 6.82 -13.69 13.45
C PHE A 313 5.76 -13.72 14.55
N VAL A 314 4.50 -13.77 14.14
CA VAL A 314 3.32 -13.75 15.03
C VAL A 314 2.53 -15.04 14.85
N TYR A 315 2.09 -15.66 15.93
CA TYR A 315 1.19 -16.82 15.86
C TYR A 315 -0.13 -16.42 15.20
N TYR A 316 -0.42 -16.98 14.03
CA TYR A 316 -1.70 -16.80 13.35
C TYR A 316 -2.65 -17.97 13.60
N ARG A 317 -2.18 -19.21 13.48
CA ARG A 317 -2.92 -20.40 13.92
C ARG A 317 -2.00 -21.28 14.75
N PRO A 318 -1.92 -21.07 16.08
CA PRO A 318 -1.08 -21.88 16.95
C PRO A 318 -1.59 -23.33 16.98
N LYS A 319 -0.69 -24.31 17.11
CA LYS A 319 -1.11 -25.67 17.46
C LYS A 319 -1.84 -25.67 18.80
N ALA A 320 -2.84 -26.54 18.97
CA ALA A 320 -3.72 -26.55 20.13
C ALA A 320 -2.97 -26.50 21.48
N ALA A 321 -1.85 -27.23 21.59
CA ALA A 321 -1.04 -27.30 22.81
C ALA A 321 -0.41 -25.97 23.27
N VAL A 322 -0.30 -24.96 22.40
CA VAL A 322 0.28 -23.65 22.74
C VAL A 322 -0.70 -22.49 22.61
N LYS A 323 -1.93 -22.73 22.11
CA LYS A 323 -2.95 -21.70 21.82
C LYS A 323 -3.15 -20.74 22.99
N ASP A 324 -3.41 -21.28 24.19
CA ASP A 324 -3.77 -20.45 25.35
C ASP A 324 -2.57 -19.66 25.89
N VAL A 325 -1.36 -20.22 25.78
CA VAL A 325 -0.14 -19.58 26.29
C VAL A 325 0.29 -18.39 25.41
N VAL A 326 -0.01 -18.44 24.11
CA VAL A 326 0.35 -17.37 23.16
C VAL A 326 -0.78 -16.38 22.90
N ALA A 327 -1.98 -16.61 23.44
CA ALA A 327 -3.17 -15.81 23.15
C ALA A 327 -3.03 -14.33 23.54
N VAL A 328 -2.32 -14.06 24.65
CA VAL A 328 -2.11 -12.70 25.17
C VAL A 328 -0.96 -11.98 24.45
N GLU A 329 0.08 -12.73 24.08
CA GLU A 329 1.28 -12.18 23.46
C GLU A 329 1.74 -13.09 22.30
N PRO A 330 1.14 -12.96 21.11
CA PRO A 330 1.33 -13.91 20.01
C PRO A 330 2.64 -13.73 19.24
N MET A 331 3.44 -12.72 19.54
CA MET A 331 4.68 -12.41 18.81
C MET A 331 5.85 -13.27 19.30
N LEU A 332 6.22 -14.30 18.52
CA LEU A 332 7.29 -15.24 18.82
C LEU A 332 8.69 -14.65 18.61
N PHE A 333 8.88 -13.86 17.55
CA PHE A 333 10.18 -13.32 17.16
C PHE A 333 10.05 -11.86 16.74
N THR A 334 11.07 -11.07 17.07
CA THR A 334 11.27 -9.71 16.58
C THR A 334 12.74 -9.50 16.28
N GLY A 335 13.05 -8.95 15.10
CA GLY A 335 14.43 -8.72 14.70
C GLY A 335 14.56 -7.93 13.41
N VAL A 336 15.71 -8.06 12.78
CA VAL A 336 16.03 -7.44 11.49
C VAL A 336 16.57 -8.50 10.53
N ASN A 337 16.26 -8.33 9.24
CA ASN A 337 16.86 -9.06 8.14
C ASN A 337 17.74 -8.08 7.35
N GLU A 338 19.05 -8.33 7.37
CA GLU A 338 20.06 -7.56 6.65
C GLU A 338 20.72 -8.48 5.60
N ALA A 339 20.32 -8.32 4.34
CA ALA A 339 20.83 -9.10 3.20
C ALA A 339 20.74 -10.63 3.42
N GLY A 340 19.63 -11.10 3.97
CA GLY A 340 19.37 -12.51 4.25
C GLY A 340 19.94 -13.01 5.58
N ASN A 341 20.70 -12.19 6.32
CA ASN A 341 21.11 -12.49 7.69
C ASN A 341 20.04 -11.97 8.64
N VAL A 342 19.43 -12.89 9.38
CA VAL A 342 18.33 -12.57 10.29
C VAL A 342 18.86 -12.64 11.72
N ARG A 343 18.67 -11.57 12.49
CA ARG A 343 19.06 -11.50 13.91
C ARG A 343 17.99 -10.82 14.74
N GLY A 344 17.83 -11.22 15.99
CA GLY A 344 16.83 -10.62 16.87
C GLY A 344 16.62 -11.42 18.14
N GLN A 345 15.43 -11.26 18.72
CA GLN A 345 15.03 -11.94 19.94
C GLN A 345 13.84 -12.85 19.66
N ALA A 346 13.93 -14.07 20.20
CA ALA A 346 12.85 -15.03 20.19
C ALA A 346 12.32 -15.27 21.60
N LYS A 347 11.06 -15.72 21.66
CA LYS A 347 10.37 -16.04 22.90
C LYS A 347 10.18 -17.54 23.06
N HIS A 348 10.37 -18.01 24.28
CA HIS A 348 9.96 -19.33 24.72
C HIS A 348 8.78 -19.18 25.68
N TYR A 349 7.68 -19.84 25.35
CA TYR A 349 6.43 -19.79 26.10
C TYR A 349 6.31 -20.99 27.03
N SER A 350 6.07 -20.72 28.32
CA SER A 350 5.75 -21.74 29.32
C SER A 350 4.45 -21.37 30.03
N SER A 351 3.51 -22.30 30.09
CA SER A 351 2.28 -22.14 30.89
C SER A 351 2.57 -22.00 32.40
N ARG A 352 3.72 -22.49 32.87
CA ARG A 352 4.13 -22.43 34.28
C ARG A 352 5.03 -21.24 34.58
N CYS A 353 6.04 -21.01 33.75
CA CYS A 353 7.12 -20.05 34.02
C CYS A 353 7.03 -18.77 33.20
N GLY A 354 5.90 -18.56 32.51
CA GLY A 354 5.68 -17.43 31.64
C GLY A 354 6.61 -17.42 30.44
N VAL A 355 6.89 -16.22 29.94
CA VAL A 355 7.71 -15.99 28.75
C VAL A 355 9.19 -15.84 29.14
N ALA A 356 10.06 -16.46 28.36
CA ALA A 356 11.50 -16.22 28.40
C ALA A 356 11.95 -15.68 27.04
N VAL A 357 12.85 -14.71 27.03
CA VAL A 357 13.41 -14.12 25.80
C VAL A 357 14.86 -14.58 25.65
N PHE A 358 15.29 -14.85 24.42
CA PHE A 358 16.68 -15.19 24.11
C PHE A 358 17.06 -14.68 22.72
N ASP A 359 18.34 -14.35 22.56
CA ASP A 359 18.86 -13.87 21.28
C ASP A 359 19.00 -15.03 20.28
N VAL A 360 18.65 -14.75 19.03
CA VAL A 360 18.77 -15.68 17.92
C VAL A 360 19.38 -14.99 16.71
N PHE A 361 20.13 -15.76 15.92
CA PHE A 361 20.71 -15.33 14.66
C PHE A 361 20.68 -16.47 13.65
N GLY A 362 20.62 -16.15 12.37
CA GLY A 362 20.61 -17.14 11.31
C GLY A 362 20.41 -16.51 9.95
N LYS A 363 19.82 -17.27 9.02
CA LYS A 363 19.75 -16.87 7.62
C LYS A 363 18.45 -17.27 6.94
N SER A 364 18.06 -16.49 5.93
CA SER A 364 17.08 -16.89 4.93
C SER A 364 17.77 -17.58 3.74
N PHE A 365 17.21 -18.67 3.25
CA PHE A 365 17.68 -19.40 2.07
C PHE A 365 16.51 -20.09 1.37
N GLU A 366 16.76 -20.69 0.21
CA GLU A 366 15.76 -21.52 -0.49
C GLU A 366 16.05 -23.00 -0.30
N GLU A 367 14.99 -23.79 -0.08
CA GLU A 367 15.05 -25.24 -0.03
C GLU A 367 13.87 -25.82 -0.81
N ASN A 368 14.16 -26.65 -1.82
CA ASN A 368 13.15 -27.22 -2.72
C ASN A 368 12.25 -26.16 -3.37
N GLY A 369 12.80 -24.99 -3.69
CA GLY A 369 12.07 -23.86 -4.28
C GLY A 369 11.18 -23.08 -3.31
N ASN A 370 11.22 -23.37 -2.00
CA ASN A 370 10.49 -22.63 -0.98
C ASN A 370 11.46 -21.80 -0.13
N PRO A 371 11.10 -20.53 0.20
CA PRO A 371 11.84 -19.76 1.19
C PRO A 371 11.82 -20.43 2.57
N VAL A 372 12.98 -20.48 3.21
CA VAL A 372 13.18 -20.96 4.58
C VAL A 372 13.95 -19.92 5.36
N ILE A 373 13.51 -19.68 6.60
CA ILE A 373 14.29 -18.91 7.58
C ILE A 373 14.65 -19.85 8.71
N GLU A 374 15.93 -19.96 9.02
CA GLU A 374 16.43 -20.74 10.15
C GLU A 374 17.21 -19.83 11.09
N LEU A 375 16.79 -19.79 12.35
CA LEU A 375 17.41 -19.02 13.42
C LEU A 375 17.92 -19.96 14.51
N THR A 376 19.10 -19.68 15.03
CA THR A 376 19.75 -20.43 16.11
C THR A 376 20.02 -19.54 17.30
N GLY A 377 19.83 -20.06 18.51
CA GLY A 377 20.15 -19.34 19.75
C GLY A 377 20.25 -20.27 20.96
N LYS A 378 20.59 -19.68 22.12
CA LYS A 378 20.70 -20.39 23.41
C LYS A 378 19.49 -20.09 24.27
N ARG A 379 18.50 -20.98 24.26
CA ARG A 379 17.28 -20.83 25.03
C ARG A 379 17.52 -21.14 26.51
N PRO A 380 17.04 -20.32 27.47
CA PRO A 380 17.20 -20.60 28.89
C PRO A 380 16.42 -21.87 29.31
N GLN A 381 17.11 -22.76 30.02
CA GLN A 381 16.49 -23.87 30.74
C GLN A 381 16.06 -23.39 32.12
N ARG A 382 14.79 -23.63 32.47
CA ARG A 382 14.22 -23.24 33.77
C ARG A 382 13.78 -24.47 34.55
N ASP A 383 14.03 -24.46 35.85
CA ASP A 383 13.62 -25.51 36.76
C ASP A 383 12.14 -25.34 37.20
N PRO A 384 11.59 -26.23 38.06
CA PRO A 384 10.23 -26.09 38.58
C PRO A 384 9.97 -24.78 39.35
N THR A 385 10.99 -24.11 39.89
CA THR A 385 10.87 -22.80 40.56
C THR A 385 10.97 -21.64 39.58
N CYS A 386 11.08 -21.94 38.27
CA CYS A 386 11.28 -20.99 37.18
C CYS A 386 12.62 -20.26 37.22
N ALA A 387 13.56 -20.70 38.05
CA ALA A 387 14.93 -20.23 38.05
C ALA A 387 15.66 -20.77 36.81
N THR A 388 16.49 -19.94 36.18
CA THR A 388 17.30 -20.36 35.02
C THR A 388 18.48 -21.18 35.51
N THR A 389 18.54 -22.46 35.16
CA THR A 389 19.58 -23.40 35.59
C THR A 389 20.62 -23.68 34.51
N GLY A 390 20.37 -23.24 33.27
CA GLY A 390 21.27 -23.42 32.14
C GLY A 390 20.70 -22.85 30.86
N SER A 391 21.29 -23.24 29.72
CA SER A 391 20.75 -22.94 28.39
C SER A 391 20.90 -24.15 27.47
N VAL A 392 20.04 -24.24 26.47
CA VAL A 392 20.04 -25.28 25.45
C VAL A 392 20.05 -24.65 24.07
N ASP A 393 20.76 -25.28 23.13
CA ASP A 393 20.69 -24.89 21.72
C ASP A 393 19.27 -25.08 21.19
N GLU A 394 18.76 -24.04 20.55
CA GLU A 394 17.42 -24.01 19.98
C GLU A 394 17.51 -23.57 18.51
N VAL A 395 16.77 -24.25 17.65
CA VAL A 395 16.66 -23.95 16.22
C VAL A 395 15.20 -23.60 15.93
N LEU A 396 14.97 -22.35 15.49
CA LEU A 396 13.68 -21.89 15.02
C LEU A 396 13.67 -21.92 13.50
N ARG A 397 13.02 -22.94 12.94
CA ARG A 397 12.85 -23.07 11.50
C ARG A 397 11.45 -22.61 11.09
N PHE A 398 11.40 -21.73 10.09
CA PHE A 398 10.19 -21.23 9.47
C PHE A 398 10.21 -21.63 8.00
N THR A 399 9.19 -22.37 7.57
CA THR A 399 9.03 -22.78 6.18
C THR A 399 7.91 -21.99 5.55
N TYR A 400 8.16 -21.35 4.41
CA TYR A 400 7.15 -20.56 3.72
C TYR A 400 5.93 -21.41 3.34
N ILE A 401 4.73 -20.85 3.54
CA ILE A 401 3.45 -21.46 3.11
C ILE A 401 2.92 -20.69 1.90
N GLU A 402 2.65 -19.41 2.08
CA GLU A 402 2.06 -18.55 1.05
C GLU A 402 2.36 -17.08 1.32
N ARG A 403 2.24 -16.27 0.27
CA ARG A 403 2.23 -14.81 0.42
C ARG A 403 0.83 -14.44 0.87
N VAL A 404 0.74 -13.57 1.86
CA VAL A 404 -0.52 -12.89 2.11
C VAL A 404 -0.54 -11.76 1.10
N SER A 405 -1.17 -12.01 -0.05
CA SER A 405 -1.56 -10.90 -0.91
C SER A 405 -2.39 -9.97 -0.04
N PRO A 406 -2.09 -8.66 0.04
CA PRO A 406 -3.02 -7.71 0.63
C PRO A 406 -4.33 -7.96 -0.10
N SER A 407 -5.28 -8.48 0.65
CA SER A 407 -6.58 -8.80 0.13
C SER A 407 -7.18 -7.47 -0.29
N ASN A 408 -7.29 -7.23 -1.61
CA ASN A 408 -8.27 -6.29 -2.14
C ASN A 408 -9.70 -6.76 -1.85
N ALA A 409 -9.91 -7.96 -1.27
CA ALA A 409 -11.19 -8.25 -0.66
C ALA A 409 -11.31 -7.36 0.58
N PRO A 410 -12.33 -6.48 0.62
CA PRO A 410 -12.58 -5.64 1.77
C PRO A 410 -12.66 -6.53 3.00
N VAL A 411 -11.89 -6.18 4.04
CA VAL A 411 -12.30 -6.59 5.39
C VAL A 411 -13.70 -6.02 5.53
N SER A 412 -14.70 -6.90 5.62
CA SER A 412 -16.04 -6.50 6.03
C SER A 412 -15.92 -6.02 7.47
N HIS A 413 -15.54 -4.76 7.65
CA HIS A 413 -15.74 -4.03 8.89
C HIS A 413 -17.24 -3.95 9.05
N VAL A 414 -17.79 -4.87 9.84
CA VAL A 414 -19.19 -4.81 10.22
C VAL A 414 -19.29 -3.65 11.18
N VAL A 415 -19.94 -2.56 10.74
CA VAL A 415 -20.34 -1.48 11.63
C VAL A 415 -21.25 -2.11 12.69
N PRO A 416 -20.87 -2.11 13.98
CA PRO A 416 -21.73 -2.66 15.00
C PRO A 416 -23.07 -1.93 15.00
N ASN A 417 -24.16 -2.68 15.09
CA ASN A 417 -25.49 -2.09 15.20
C ASN A 417 -25.66 -1.33 16.53
N ASP A 418 -24.84 -1.64 17.53
CA ASP A 418 -24.79 -1.02 18.85
C ASP A 418 -23.49 -0.21 19.03
N ARG A 419 -23.60 1.12 18.91
CA ARG A 419 -22.50 2.06 19.20
C ARG A 419 -22.43 2.35 20.69
N ILE A 420 -21.26 2.21 21.30
CA ILE A 420 -21.12 2.18 22.76
C ILE A 420 -20.43 3.46 23.28
N THR A 421 -19.33 3.87 22.65
CA THR A 421 -18.56 5.04 23.11
C THR A 421 -19.18 6.35 22.65
N LEU A 422 -18.81 7.48 23.26
CA LEU A 422 -19.32 8.79 22.85
C LEU A 422 -18.93 9.13 21.41
N SER A 423 -17.69 8.85 21.00
CA SER A 423 -17.22 9.08 19.63
C SER A 423 -17.93 8.18 18.60
N GLU A 424 -18.23 6.93 18.97
CA GLU A 424 -19.01 6.02 18.13
C GLU A 424 -20.46 6.54 17.99
N LYS A 425 -21.15 6.83 19.11
CA LYS A 425 -22.55 7.25 19.16
C LYS A 425 -22.79 8.56 18.41
N THR A 426 -21.89 9.53 18.57
CA THR A 426 -21.96 10.82 17.88
C THR A 426 -21.47 10.75 16.44
N ARG A 427 -20.80 9.65 16.04
CA ARG A 427 -20.06 9.52 14.77
C ARG A 427 -18.96 10.57 14.57
N ASN A 428 -18.67 11.39 15.59
CA ASN A 428 -17.53 12.29 15.64
C ASN A 428 -16.32 11.50 16.14
N PHE A 429 -15.68 10.79 15.21
CA PHE A 429 -14.70 9.74 15.53
C PHE A 429 -13.42 10.27 16.20
N LEU A 430 -13.05 11.53 15.99
CA LEU A 430 -11.96 12.20 16.71
C LEU A 430 -12.39 12.82 18.04
N ALA A 431 -13.65 12.62 18.45
CA ALA A 431 -14.24 13.22 19.64
C ALA A 431 -13.98 14.74 19.72
N ILE A 432 -14.13 15.46 18.59
CA ILE A 432 -13.89 16.91 18.55
C ILE A 432 -14.87 17.58 19.53
N THR A 433 -14.33 18.06 20.64
CA THR A 433 -15.09 18.51 21.81
C THR A 433 -15.02 20.03 21.94
N PHE A 434 -16.15 20.66 22.26
CA PHE A 434 -16.28 22.10 22.50
C PHE A 434 -16.66 22.32 23.96
N TYR A 435 -15.78 22.97 24.71
CA TYR A 435 -15.99 23.28 26.12
C TYR A 435 -16.73 24.61 26.30
N PRO A 436 -17.47 24.78 27.40
CA PRO A 436 -18.11 26.05 27.73
C PRO A 436 -17.04 27.14 27.92
N ASP A 437 -17.40 28.36 27.52
CA ASP A 437 -16.57 29.54 27.78
C ASP A 437 -16.72 30.04 29.23
N GLY A 438 -16.16 31.22 29.53
CA GLY A 438 -16.26 31.84 30.86
C GLY A 438 -17.69 32.21 31.30
N GLU A 439 -18.65 32.21 30.37
CA GLU A 439 -20.07 32.45 30.62
C GLU A 439 -20.86 31.14 30.77
N GLY A 440 -20.19 29.99 30.65
CA GLY A 440 -20.83 28.67 30.66
C GLY A 440 -21.48 28.28 29.33
N VAL A 441 -21.26 29.05 28.25
CA VAL A 441 -21.90 28.83 26.94
C VAL A 441 -20.98 28.04 26.03
N ILE A 442 -21.50 26.94 25.46
CA ILE A 442 -20.78 26.16 24.45
C ILE A 442 -21.06 26.76 23.07
N ARG A 443 -20.00 27.20 22.39
CA ARG A 443 -20.08 27.73 21.02
C ARG A 443 -19.28 26.85 20.06
N LEU A 444 -19.97 26.28 19.08
CA LEU A 444 -19.29 25.54 18.00
C LEU A 444 -18.46 26.50 17.17
N LEU A 445 -17.27 26.05 16.75
CA LEU A 445 -16.45 26.82 15.82
C LEU A 445 -17.15 26.88 14.44
N PRO A 446 -16.98 27.97 13.66
CA PRO A 446 -17.70 28.17 12.41
C PRO A 446 -17.65 27.01 11.40
N TYR A 447 -16.48 26.36 11.25
CA TYR A 447 -16.32 25.21 10.35
C TYR A 447 -17.10 23.96 10.78
N PHE A 448 -17.47 23.87 12.06
CA PHE A 448 -18.26 22.75 12.57
C PHE A 448 -19.74 23.15 12.59
N ALA A 449 -20.05 24.37 13.02
CA ALA A 449 -21.41 24.93 13.03
C ALA A 449 -22.03 24.98 11.63
N GLY A 450 -21.22 25.28 10.60
CA GLY A 450 -21.65 25.32 9.20
C GLY A 450 -21.44 24.01 8.45
N PHE A 451 -21.15 22.90 9.13
CA PHE A 451 -20.89 21.62 8.46
C PHE A 451 -22.23 20.95 8.07
N PRO A 452 -22.49 20.65 6.78
CA PRO A 452 -23.79 20.11 6.34
C PRO A 452 -24.13 18.74 6.91
N GLY A 453 -23.11 17.97 7.34
CA GLY A 453 -23.29 16.69 8.01
C GLY A 453 -23.56 16.78 9.51
N LEU A 454 -23.66 17.98 10.10
CA LEU A 454 -24.00 18.16 11.52
C LEU A 454 -25.41 17.64 11.80
N ALA A 455 -25.57 16.87 12.88
CA ALA A 455 -26.86 16.28 13.22
C ALA A 455 -27.75 17.26 14.01
N ARG A 456 -29.06 17.17 13.82
CA ARG A 456 -30.02 18.12 14.41
C ARG A 456 -30.27 17.86 15.89
N GLU A 457 -30.10 16.61 16.32
CA GLU A 457 -30.22 16.16 17.70
C GLU A 457 -29.13 16.70 18.63
N GLY A 458 -28.14 17.44 18.11
CA GLY A 458 -27.10 18.09 18.89
C GLY A 458 -25.87 17.20 19.09
N GLY A 459 -25.56 16.83 20.32
CA GLY A 459 -24.36 16.06 20.66
C GLY A 459 -24.41 15.47 22.06
N LEU A 460 -23.34 14.80 22.45
CA LEU A 460 -23.20 14.20 23.78
C LEU A 460 -22.15 14.95 24.59
N THR A 461 -22.37 15.10 25.90
CA THR A 461 -21.43 15.77 26.79
C THR A 461 -20.43 14.78 27.39
N ASP A 462 -19.15 15.14 27.41
CA ASP A 462 -18.10 14.38 28.08
C ASP A 462 -18.16 14.55 29.61
N SER A 463 -17.30 13.81 30.34
CA SER A 463 -17.26 13.87 31.80
C SER A 463 -16.77 15.22 32.36
N LYS A 464 -16.30 16.14 31.50
CA LYS A 464 -15.79 17.46 31.85
C LYS A 464 -16.73 18.59 31.40
N GLY A 465 -17.94 18.25 30.93
CA GLY A 465 -18.92 19.25 30.50
C GLY A 465 -18.73 19.76 29.08
N GLY A 466 -17.81 19.17 28.29
CA GLY A 466 -17.61 19.53 26.89
C GLY A 466 -18.57 18.80 25.97
N LEU A 467 -19.11 19.50 24.97
CA LEU A 467 -20.00 18.93 23.95
C LEU A 467 -19.20 18.28 22.83
N ILE A 468 -19.49 17.01 22.54
CA ILE A 468 -19.08 16.28 21.35
C ILE A 468 -20.27 16.32 20.37
N PRO A 469 -20.26 17.17 19.33
CA PRO A 469 -21.40 17.27 18.42
C PRO A 469 -21.57 15.98 17.62
N SER A 470 -22.82 15.58 17.40
CA SER A 470 -23.17 14.44 16.57
C SER A 470 -23.18 14.82 15.09
N VAL A 471 -22.82 13.87 14.23
CA VAL A 471 -22.93 14.00 12.78
C VAL A 471 -23.80 12.89 12.19
N GLN A 472 -24.46 13.20 11.10
CA GLN A 472 -25.57 12.42 10.54
C GLN A 472 -25.11 11.05 10.01
N THR A 473 -23.87 10.90 9.55
CA THR A 473 -23.39 9.69 8.89
C THR A 473 -21.94 9.39 9.21
N ASP A 474 -21.49 8.19 8.88
CA ASP A 474 -20.10 7.78 9.05
C ASP A 474 -19.16 8.53 8.09
N GLU A 475 -19.62 8.81 6.87
CA GLU A 475 -18.92 9.67 5.91
C GLU A 475 -18.76 11.08 6.46
N ALA A 476 -19.80 11.64 7.10
CA ALA A 476 -19.74 12.94 7.75
C ALA A 476 -18.73 12.94 8.92
N GLY A 477 -18.68 11.85 9.69
CA GLY A 477 -17.68 11.62 10.74
C GLY A 477 -16.24 11.58 10.24
N ALA A 478 -16.01 10.85 9.15
CA ALA A 478 -14.71 10.81 8.48
C ALA A 478 -14.36 12.18 7.86
N ALA A 479 -15.32 12.85 7.24
CA ALA A 479 -15.16 14.16 6.63
C ALA A 479 -14.73 15.22 7.63
N ILE A 480 -15.42 15.34 8.77
CA ILE A 480 -15.07 16.37 9.76
C ILE A 480 -13.71 16.09 10.42
N SER A 481 -13.36 14.82 10.58
CA SER A 481 -12.04 14.40 11.06
C SER A 481 -10.95 14.76 10.04
N TRP A 482 -11.22 14.58 8.76
CA TRP A 482 -10.34 14.95 7.65
C TRP A 482 -10.13 16.47 7.54
N VAL A 483 -11.22 17.24 7.67
CA VAL A 483 -11.19 18.71 7.72
C VAL A 483 -10.33 19.19 8.89
N TRP A 484 -10.47 18.56 10.06
CA TRP A 484 -9.67 18.90 11.22
C TRP A 484 -8.17 18.69 10.93
N ILE A 485 -7.77 17.55 10.38
CA ILE A 485 -6.36 17.31 10.03
C ILE A 485 -5.86 18.35 9.02
N LYS A 486 -6.56 18.54 7.90
CA LYS A 486 -6.05 19.37 6.79
C LYS A 486 -6.05 20.87 7.08
N LYS A 487 -6.97 21.37 7.91
CA LYS A 487 -7.17 22.83 8.09
C LYS A 487 -7.08 23.30 9.55
N ARG A 488 -7.08 22.40 10.54
CA ARG A 488 -7.10 22.77 11.97
C ARG A 488 -5.92 22.21 12.77
N ALA A 489 -5.29 21.13 12.33
CA ALA A 489 -4.11 20.57 12.99
C ALA A 489 -2.89 21.49 12.80
N ARG A 490 -2.70 22.40 13.76
CA ARG A 490 -1.81 23.57 13.67
C ARG A 490 -0.34 23.26 13.37
N PHE A 491 0.15 22.11 13.79
CA PHE A 491 1.57 21.79 13.73
C PHE A 491 1.92 20.76 12.66
N THR A 492 0.97 20.46 11.76
CA THR A 492 1.14 19.51 10.66
C THR A 492 1.45 20.22 9.35
N ASP A 493 2.15 19.55 8.43
CA ASP A 493 2.45 20.08 7.09
C ASP A 493 1.45 19.50 6.07
N GLY A 494 0.22 19.99 6.14
CA GLY A 494 -0.86 19.54 5.26
C GLY A 494 -1.11 18.03 5.38
N LEU A 495 -0.80 17.29 4.32
CA LEU A 495 -0.97 15.83 4.29
C LEU A 495 0.27 15.05 4.75
N ARG A 496 1.41 15.71 4.96
CA ARG A 496 2.61 15.09 5.51
C ARG A 496 2.65 15.36 7.01
N ILE A 497 2.32 14.34 7.78
CA ILE A 497 2.19 14.48 9.22
C ILE A 497 3.27 13.68 9.94
N LYS A 498 3.55 14.03 11.20
CA LYS A 498 4.24 13.15 12.14
C LYS A 498 3.32 12.84 13.31
N PRO A 499 3.36 11.63 13.89
CA PRO A 499 2.61 11.32 15.11
C PRO A 499 2.81 12.36 16.21
N ARG A 500 4.06 12.83 16.40
CA ARG A 500 4.40 13.93 17.31
C ARG A 500 3.59 15.19 17.04
N THR A 501 3.60 15.68 15.80
CA THR A 501 2.94 16.95 15.46
C THR A 501 1.42 16.86 15.55
N VAL A 502 0.84 15.70 15.24
CA VAL A 502 -0.59 15.45 15.42
C VAL A 502 -0.95 15.43 16.91
N ALA A 503 -0.17 14.74 17.75
CA ALA A 503 -0.39 14.72 19.20
C ALA A 503 -0.30 16.11 19.83
N HIS A 504 0.67 16.94 19.40
CA HIS A 504 0.73 18.35 19.81
C HIS A 504 -0.50 19.15 19.38
N SER A 505 -0.98 18.92 18.16
CA SER A 505 -2.18 19.59 17.63
C SER A 505 -3.44 19.19 18.39
N MET A 506 -3.60 17.90 18.71
CA MET A 506 -4.73 17.38 19.51
C MET A 506 -4.68 17.89 20.96
N ALA A 507 -3.49 17.95 21.56
CA ALA A 507 -3.32 18.44 22.93
C ALA A 507 -3.41 19.97 23.05
N GLY A 508 -3.32 20.70 21.94
CA GLY A 508 -3.24 22.16 21.91
C GLY A 508 -1.95 22.70 22.52
N VAL A 509 -0.82 22.00 22.35
CA VAL A 509 0.47 22.31 22.97
C VAL A 509 1.50 22.62 21.90
N ASP A 510 2.20 23.75 22.01
CA ASP A 510 3.29 24.13 21.10
C ASP A 510 4.41 23.07 21.11
N PRO A 511 4.89 22.59 19.95
CA PRO A 511 6.01 21.67 19.86
C PRO A 511 7.28 22.12 20.60
N ALA A 512 7.54 23.43 20.71
CA ALA A 512 8.71 23.96 21.42
C ALA A 512 8.60 23.86 22.96
N ALA A 513 7.39 23.64 23.49
CA ALA A 513 7.16 23.54 24.93
C ALA A 513 7.65 22.21 25.53
N CYS A 514 7.81 21.17 24.71
CA CYS A 514 8.16 19.82 25.15
C CYS A 514 9.39 19.29 24.42
N ASP A 515 10.26 18.59 25.14
CA ASP A 515 11.43 17.91 24.56
C ASP A 515 11.05 16.59 23.86
N SER A 516 12.06 15.88 23.33
CA SER A 516 11.85 14.61 22.64
C SER A 516 11.23 13.52 23.53
N GLN A 517 11.38 13.63 24.86
CA GLN A 517 10.86 12.72 25.88
C GLN A 517 9.53 13.22 26.49
N MET A 518 8.91 14.24 25.90
CA MET A 518 7.67 14.87 26.41
C MET A 518 7.83 15.44 27.82
N ARG A 519 9.00 16.00 28.13
CA ARG A 519 9.23 16.79 29.35
C ARG A 519 9.21 18.27 28.99
N PRO A 520 8.78 19.16 29.90
CA PRO A 520 8.81 20.60 29.65
C PRO A 520 10.23 21.09 29.34
N THR A 521 10.35 21.91 28.30
CA THR A 521 11.59 22.65 28.03
C THR A 521 11.69 23.85 28.98
N PRO A 522 12.90 24.46 29.17
CA PRO A 522 13.03 25.69 29.93
C PRO A 522 12.08 26.80 29.45
N GLY A 523 11.94 26.97 28.13
CA GLY A 523 11.01 27.96 27.55
C GLY A 523 9.53 27.63 27.81
N GLY A 524 9.15 26.34 27.79
CA GLY A 524 7.81 25.92 28.19
C GLY A 524 7.50 26.21 29.66
N ILE A 525 8.47 26.00 30.55
CA ILE A 525 8.35 26.32 31.98
C ILE A 525 8.26 27.84 32.18
N GLU A 526 9.08 28.62 31.47
CA GLU A 526 9.04 30.08 31.54
C GLU A 526 7.67 30.63 31.08
N ALA A 527 7.11 30.07 30.01
CA ALA A 527 5.86 30.55 29.43
C ALA A 527 4.60 30.23 30.26
N ALA A 528 4.58 29.10 30.98
CA ALA A 528 3.35 28.59 31.62
C ALA A 528 3.51 28.21 33.10
N GLY A 529 4.73 28.23 33.65
CA GLY A 529 5.07 27.65 34.95
C GLY A 529 5.30 26.13 34.87
N GLU A 530 5.98 25.59 35.89
CA GLU A 530 6.44 24.20 35.88
C GLU A 530 5.30 23.17 35.84
N VAL A 531 4.31 23.32 36.73
CA VAL A 531 3.18 22.38 36.82
C VAL A 531 2.30 22.42 35.56
N PRO A 532 1.85 23.60 35.07
CA PRO A 532 1.04 23.64 33.85
C PRO A 532 1.79 23.16 32.60
N ALA A 533 3.09 23.45 32.48
CA ALA A 533 3.91 22.94 31.38
C ALA A 533 4.05 21.41 31.44
N ARG A 534 4.22 20.84 32.64
CA ARG A 534 4.25 19.38 32.86
C ARG A 534 2.94 18.73 32.43
N ASP A 535 1.81 19.30 32.85
CA ASP A 535 0.49 18.80 32.48
C ASP A 535 0.24 18.87 30.97
N ALA A 536 0.71 19.95 30.33
CA ALA A 536 0.67 20.09 28.87
C ALA A 536 1.44 18.98 28.16
N CYS A 537 2.71 18.76 28.50
CA CYS A 537 3.51 17.70 27.87
C CYS A 537 3.00 16.30 28.21
N ASN A 538 2.41 16.09 29.40
CA ASN A 538 1.75 14.83 29.76
C ASN A 538 0.55 14.52 28.85
N ARG A 539 -0.24 15.54 28.46
CA ARG A 539 -1.33 15.34 27.48
C ARG A 539 -0.80 14.90 26.12
N VAL A 540 0.27 15.52 25.62
CA VAL A 540 0.92 15.10 24.35
C VAL A 540 1.43 13.66 24.47
N ALA A 541 2.10 13.34 25.59
CA ALA A 541 2.57 11.99 25.85
C ALA A 541 1.43 10.97 25.83
N ASN A 542 0.27 11.27 26.44
CA ASN A 542 -0.90 10.38 26.45
C ASN A 542 -1.39 10.03 25.03
N TYR A 543 -1.47 11.01 24.13
CA TYR A 543 -1.78 10.76 22.72
C TYR A 543 -0.74 9.84 22.08
N LEU A 544 0.55 10.11 22.26
CA LEU A 544 1.63 9.30 21.70
C LEU A 544 1.69 7.88 22.26
N ARG A 545 1.35 7.68 23.54
CA ARG A 545 1.22 6.35 24.16
C ARG A 545 0.15 5.54 23.44
N GLY A 546 -0.98 6.17 23.15
CA GLY A 546 -2.08 5.55 22.42
C GLY A 546 -1.75 5.28 20.97
N TYR A 547 -1.33 6.32 20.23
CA TYR A 547 -1.08 6.23 18.79
C TYR A 547 0.03 5.24 18.44
N VAL A 548 1.22 5.40 19.01
CA VAL A 548 2.46 4.74 18.53
C VAL A 548 3.22 3.98 19.61
N GLY A 549 2.58 3.75 20.77
CA GLY A 549 3.19 3.00 21.86
C GLY A 549 4.39 3.71 22.48
N PHE A 550 4.41 5.05 22.45
CA PHE A 550 5.43 5.82 23.15
C PHE A 550 5.47 5.42 24.63
N ALA A 551 6.65 5.33 25.23
CA ALA A 551 6.82 4.93 26.64
C ALA A 551 6.00 3.68 27.06
N ASN A 552 5.97 2.66 26.18
CA ASN A 552 5.26 1.39 26.37
C ASN A 552 3.72 1.52 26.47
N GLY A 553 3.14 2.48 25.75
CA GLY A 553 1.69 2.61 25.59
C GLY A 553 1.07 1.56 24.66
N ARG A 554 -0.23 1.70 24.36
CA ARG A 554 -1.07 0.71 23.65
C ARG A 554 -0.67 0.44 22.19
N ASP A 555 -0.10 1.43 21.49
CA ASP A 555 0.34 1.31 20.08
C ASP A 555 -0.77 0.89 19.09
N PHE A 556 -1.84 1.68 18.99
CA PHE A 556 -2.91 1.44 18.01
C PHE A 556 -2.43 1.51 16.55
N ALA A 557 -1.31 2.19 16.26
CA ALA A 557 -0.74 2.22 14.92
C ALA A 557 -0.28 0.82 14.49
N SER A 558 0.33 0.06 15.39
CA SER A 558 0.78 -1.30 15.07
C SER A 558 -0.36 -2.23 14.62
N ASP A 559 -1.56 -2.08 15.19
CA ASP A 559 -2.75 -2.85 14.83
C ASP A 559 -3.17 -2.62 13.36
N TYR A 560 -2.91 -1.43 12.79
CA TYR A 560 -3.39 -1.03 11.46
C TYR A 560 -2.31 -0.94 10.39
N PHE A 561 -1.11 -0.50 10.75
CA PHE A 561 0.04 -0.45 9.85
C PHE A 561 0.73 -1.81 9.73
N GLY A 562 0.41 -2.75 10.62
CA GLY A 562 1.10 -4.03 10.73
C GLY A 562 2.55 -3.88 11.21
N ARG A 563 3.02 -2.66 11.49
CA ARG A 563 4.37 -2.35 11.98
C ARG A 563 4.31 -1.24 13.01
N ARG A 564 5.37 -1.11 13.81
CA ARG A 564 5.53 0.04 14.69
C ARG A 564 5.75 1.29 13.83
N VAL A 565 4.99 2.33 14.11
CA VAL A 565 5.17 3.66 13.52
C VAL A 565 6.05 4.47 14.47
N ASN A 566 7.12 5.07 13.96
CA ASN A 566 7.98 5.90 14.82
C ASN A 566 7.31 7.23 15.15
N VAL A 567 7.58 7.76 16.35
CA VAL A 567 6.99 9.03 16.84
C VAL A 567 7.24 10.23 15.92
N ASP A 568 8.36 10.22 15.20
CA ASP A 568 8.80 11.26 14.26
C ASP A 568 8.76 10.81 12.80
N GLU A 569 8.15 9.66 12.53
CA GLU A 569 7.96 9.15 11.18
C GLU A 569 7.06 10.09 10.38
N GLU A 570 7.47 10.43 9.16
CA GLU A 570 6.62 11.16 8.24
C GLU A 570 5.61 10.20 7.60
N LEU A 571 4.32 10.46 7.83
CA LEU A 571 3.21 9.74 7.22
C LEU A 571 2.58 10.62 6.15
N ASN A 572 2.50 10.11 4.93
CA ASN A 572 1.91 10.81 3.80
C ASN A 572 0.42 10.44 3.64
N LEU A 573 -0.47 11.26 4.20
CA LEU A 573 -1.92 11.07 4.10
C LEU A 573 -2.49 11.29 2.69
N ALA A 574 -1.68 11.71 1.71
CA ALA A 574 -2.10 11.67 0.30
C ALA A 574 -2.18 10.22 -0.25
N GLU A 575 -1.54 9.27 0.45
CA GLU A 575 -1.68 7.84 0.20
C GLU A 575 -2.88 7.32 0.99
N LEU A 576 -3.87 6.80 0.28
CA LEU A 576 -5.17 6.47 0.86
C LEU A 576 -5.08 5.39 1.94
N ASP A 577 -4.14 4.45 1.80
CA ASP A 577 -3.90 3.41 2.80
C ASP A 577 -3.23 3.96 4.06
N VAL A 578 -2.31 4.91 3.91
CA VAL A 578 -1.69 5.61 5.05
C VAL A 578 -2.74 6.45 5.77
N ALA A 579 -3.58 7.18 5.02
CA ALA A 579 -4.70 7.94 5.57
C ALA A 579 -5.67 7.02 6.33
N TRP A 580 -6.07 5.92 5.72
CA TRP A 580 -6.97 4.95 6.33
C TRP A 580 -6.41 4.34 7.61
N ASN A 581 -5.15 3.92 7.60
CA ASN A 581 -4.52 3.31 8.76
C ASN A 581 -4.35 4.34 9.87
N TRP A 582 -3.88 5.54 9.55
CA TRP A 582 -3.70 6.61 10.53
C TRP A 582 -5.03 7.09 11.14
N MET A 583 -6.07 7.27 10.32
CA MET A 583 -7.37 7.72 10.83
C MET A 583 -7.99 6.66 11.75
N ARG A 584 -7.88 5.37 11.42
CA ARG A 584 -8.30 4.30 12.33
C ARG A 584 -7.47 4.27 13.62
N THR A 585 -6.17 4.54 13.57
CA THR A 585 -5.34 4.72 14.77
C THR A 585 -5.89 5.81 15.68
N MET A 586 -6.23 6.97 15.11
CA MET A 586 -6.80 8.08 15.88
C MET A 586 -8.19 7.72 16.43
N TYR A 587 -9.07 7.12 15.62
CA TYR A 587 -10.41 6.74 16.06
C TYR A 587 -10.37 5.70 17.18
N SER A 588 -9.47 4.73 17.09
CA SER A 588 -9.29 3.72 18.13
C SER A 588 -8.66 4.24 19.40
N HIS A 589 -7.82 5.28 19.29
CA HIS A 589 -7.35 5.98 20.47
C HIS A 589 -8.51 6.65 21.22
N GLU A 590 -9.39 7.35 20.51
CA GLU A 590 -10.53 8.05 21.10
C GLU A 590 -11.60 7.12 21.66
N SER A 591 -11.88 5.99 20.98
CA SER A 591 -12.87 5.02 21.46
C SER A 591 -12.30 3.99 22.43
N GLY A 592 -10.97 3.80 22.45
CA GLY A 592 -10.32 2.67 23.11
C GLY A 592 -10.62 1.31 22.46
N ARG A 593 -11.21 1.29 21.27
CA ARG A 593 -11.71 0.08 20.57
C ARG A 593 -11.37 0.13 19.07
N PRO A 594 -11.45 -0.98 18.33
CA PRO A 594 -11.32 -0.95 16.88
C PRO A 594 -12.26 0.06 16.22
N ALA A 595 -11.80 0.73 15.16
CA ALA A 595 -12.59 1.75 14.46
C ALA A 595 -13.87 1.17 13.82
N VAL A 596 -15.02 1.79 14.07
CA VAL A 596 -16.35 1.35 13.57
C VAL A 596 -16.73 2.03 12.25
N LEU A 597 -15.82 2.03 11.29
CA LEU A 597 -15.99 2.67 9.99
C LEU A 597 -15.58 1.68 8.89
N THR A 598 -16.30 1.65 7.77
CA THR A 598 -15.89 0.86 6.60
C THR A 598 -14.92 1.65 5.73
N ARG A 599 -14.07 0.94 4.97
CA ARG A 599 -13.15 1.60 4.04
C ARG A 599 -13.91 2.40 2.97
N SER A 600 -14.98 1.84 2.41
CA SER A 600 -15.81 2.51 1.40
C SER A 600 -16.39 3.84 1.94
N ALA A 601 -16.96 3.83 3.14
CA ALA A 601 -17.50 5.03 3.79
C ALA A 601 -16.40 6.05 4.12
N PHE A 602 -15.22 5.57 4.55
CA PHE A 602 -14.08 6.46 4.78
C PHE A 602 -13.66 7.21 3.52
N GLU A 603 -13.52 6.53 2.39
CA GLU A 603 -13.13 7.16 1.12
C GLU A 603 -14.14 8.21 0.66
N ARG A 604 -15.43 7.90 0.76
CA ARG A 604 -16.49 8.88 0.47
C ARG A 604 -16.46 10.05 1.45
N GLY A 605 -16.18 9.78 2.72
CA GLY A 605 -15.97 10.80 3.75
C GLY A 605 -14.78 11.72 3.46
N LEU A 606 -13.67 11.20 2.91
CA LEU A 606 -12.55 12.03 2.49
C LEU A 606 -12.97 13.00 1.37
N LYS A 607 -13.73 12.52 0.37
CA LYS A 607 -14.28 13.38 -0.68
C LYS A 607 -15.22 14.44 -0.10
N PHE A 608 -16.10 14.06 0.83
CA PHE A 608 -16.98 15.01 1.49
C PHE A 608 -16.20 16.08 2.27
N GLY A 609 -15.14 15.67 2.98
CA GLY A 609 -14.25 16.60 3.67
C GLY A 609 -13.53 17.55 2.71
N ASP A 610 -13.04 17.05 1.57
CA ASP A 610 -12.37 17.88 0.56
C ASP A 610 -13.33 18.87 -0.11
N ASP A 611 -14.55 18.45 -0.43
CA ASP A 611 -15.58 19.35 -0.98
C ASP A 611 -16.00 20.39 0.05
N TYR A 612 -16.11 20.00 1.32
CA TYR A 612 -16.39 20.94 2.42
C TYR A 612 -15.26 21.94 2.61
N ILE A 613 -14.00 21.49 2.48
CA ILE A 613 -12.85 22.39 2.48
C ILE A 613 -12.96 23.41 1.35
N ALA A 614 -13.22 22.94 0.12
CA ALA A 614 -13.33 23.81 -1.05
C ALA A 614 -14.45 24.84 -0.88
N SER A 615 -15.59 24.43 -0.32
CA SER A 615 -16.73 25.33 -0.09
C SER A 615 -16.47 26.32 1.05
N PHE A 616 -16.09 25.83 2.23
CA PHE A 616 -15.97 26.64 3.44
C PHE A 616 -14.71 27.49 3.49
N TYR A 617 -13.55 26.94 3.09
CA TYR A 617 -12.27 27.63 3.18
C TYR A 617 -11.84 28.30 1.87
N ASP A 618 -12.17 27.70 0.74
CA ASP A 618 -11.65 28.14 -0.56
C ASP A 618 -12.70 28.92 -1.40
N GLY A 619 -13.93 29.08 -0.86
CA GLY A 619 -14.98 29.93 -1.43
C GLY A 619 -15.69 29.37 -2.66
N ILE A 620 -15.75 28.04 -2.79
CA ILE A 620 -16.38 27.33 -3.91
C ILE A 620 -17.72 26.72 -3.42
N PRO A 621 -18.82 27.51 -3.34
CA PRO A 621 -20.03 27.10 -2.63
C PRO A 621 -20.64 25.80 -3.15
N ASP A 622 -20.60 25.58 -4.47
CA ASP A 622 -21.20 24.41 -5.15
C ASP A 622 -20.36 23.13 -5.08
N ALA A 623 -19.19 23.17 -4.44
CA ALA A 623 -18.34 22.01 -4.25
C ALA A 623 -19.05 20.95 -3.39
N VAL A 624 -19.71 21.37 -2.31
CA VAL A 624 -20.40 20.45 -1.41
C VAL A 624 -21.73 20.00 -2.01
N LYS A 625 -21.92 18.68 -2.09
CA LYS A 625 -23.19 18.04 -2.42
C LYS A 625 -24.01 17.72 -1.17
N SER A 626 -25.22 17.18 -1.35
CA SER A 626 -26.04 16.74 -0.23
C SER A 626 -25.37 15.58 0.54
N VAL A 627 -25.77 15.36 1.79
CA VAL A 627 -25.20 14.27 2.61
C VAL A 627 -25.45 12.91 1.94
N GLU A 628 -26.63 12.73 1.34
CA GLU A 628 -27.04 11.50 0.65
C GLU A 628 -26.14 11.19 -0.55
N PHE A 629 -25.66 12.22 -1.26
CA PHE A 629 -24.71 12.03 -2.37
C PHE A 629 -23.46 11.28 -1.92
N TYR A 630 -22.92 11.60 -0.74
CA TYR A 630 -21.73 10.96 -0.20
C TYR A 630 -22.02 9.60 0.45
N GLN A 631 -23.27 9.31 0.81
CA GLN A 631 -23.64 7.98 1.32
C GLN A 631 -23.79 6.95 0.21
N ASP A 632 -24.18 7.38 -0.99
CA ASP A 632 -24.44 6.51 -2.12
C ASP A 632 -23.12 6.00 -2.76
N PRO A 633 -22.78 4.70 -2.64
CA PRO A 633 -21.58 4.12 -3.23
C PRO A 633 -21.55 4.20 -4.77
N CYS A 634 -22.71 4.32 -5.42
CA CYS A 634 -22.79 4.40 -6.88
C CYS A 634 -22.22 5.72 -7.43
N ASN A 635 -22.27 6.81 -6.67
CA ASN A 635 -21.63 8.07 -7.05
C ASN A 635 -20.09 8.00 -7.10
N PHE A 636 -19.51 6.91 -6.56
CA PHE A 636 -18.06 6.71 -6.41
C PHE A 636 -17.55 5.46 -7.14
N ALA A 637 -18.40 4.80 -7.94
CA ALA A 637 -18.07 3.55 -8.62
C ALA A 637 -17.52 2.45 -7.68
N GLN A 638 -17.98 2.44 -6.42
CA GLN A 638 -17.53 1.47 -5.43
C GLN A 638 -18.24 0.11 -5.63
N PRO A 639 -17.61 -1.02 -5.24
CA PRO A 639 -18.11 -2.37 -5.50
C PRO A 639 -19.50 -2.66 -4.92
N ASP A 640 -19.87 -1.95 -3.85
CA ASP A 640 -21.14 -2.09 -3.16
C ASP A 640 -22.30 -1.35 -3.89
N CYS A 641 -22.05 -0.78 -5.08
CA CYS A 641 -23.09 -0.20 -5.92
C CYS A 641 -24.01 -1.30 -6.46
N VAL A 642 -25.09 -1.56 -5.72
CA VAL A 642 -26.22 -2.33 -6.23
C VAL A 642 -26.99 -1.43 -7.17
N THR A 643 -26.77 -1.58 -8.48
CA THR A 643 -27.61 -0.90 -9.47
C THR A 643 -29.03 -1.40 -9.30
N PRO A 644 -30.03 -0.53 -9.08
CA PRO A 644 -31.42 -0.97 -9.06
C PRO A 644 -31.70 -1.66 -10.39
N ILE A 645 -32.18 -2.91 -10.34
CA ILE A 645 -32.59 -3.65 -11.54
C ILE A 645 -33.63 -2.78 -12.26
N ALA A 646 -33.30 -2.33 -13.47
CA ALA A 646 -34.20 -1.55 -14.30
C ALA A 646 -35.48 -2.35 -14.54
N GLY A 647 -36.58 -1.97 -13.90
CA GLY A 647 -37.88 -2.62 -14.06
C GLY A 647 -38.78 -2.64 -12.83
N VAL A 648 -38.27 -2.41 -11.62
CA VAL A 648 -39.12 -2.30 -10.42
C VAL A 648 -39.21 -0.83 -10.01
N ARG A 649 -40.29 -0.18 -10.45
CA ARG A 649 -40.65 1.16 -9.97
C ARG A 649 -41.23 0.99 -8.57
N VAL A 650 -40.42 1.20 -7.54
CA VAL A 650 -40.95 1.47 -6.20
C VAL A 650 -41.28 2.95 -6.18
N GLU A 651 -42.56 3.30 -6.15
CA GLU A 651 -42.97 4.69 -6.00
C GLU A 651 -42.51 5.21 -4.63
N PRO A 652 -42.12 6.50 -4.53
CA PRO A 652 -41.71 7.07 -3.25
C PRO A 652 -42.90 7.01 -2.28
N ALA A 653 -42.68 6.41 -1.11
CA ALA A 653 -43.65 6.40 -0.02
C ALA A 653 -44.06 7.84 0.29
N THR A 654 -45.36 8.10 0.21
CA THR A 654 -45.94 9.37 0.65
C THR A 654 -45.79 9.50 2.16
N ALA A 655 -45.80 10.74 2.65
CA ALA A 655 -45.56 11.16 4.04
C ALA A 655 -46.62 10.67 5.07
N GLU A 656 -47.31 9.57 4.79
CA GLU A 656 -48.37 8.98 5.62
C GLU A 656 -47.97 7.62 6.23
N GLU A 657 -46.85 7.01 5.79
CA GLU A 657 -46.36 5.74 6.37
C GLU A 657 -45.48 5.91 7.63
N ASP A 658 -45.03 7.12 7.95
CA ASP A 658 -44.21 7.37 9.15
C ASP A 658 -45.04 7.35 10.45
N HIS A 659 -46.37 7.25 10.36
CA HIS A 659 -47.26 7.20 11.53
C HIS A 659 -47.67 5.78 11.96
N LEU A 660 -47.39 4.75 11.16
CA LEU A 660 -47.76 3.35 11.46
C LEU A 660 -46.62 2.54 12.10
N ARG A 661 -45.40 3.08 12.18
CA ARG A 661 -44.28 2.43 12.89
C ARG A 661 -44.33 2.58 14.41
N ASP A 662 -45.12 3.51 14.92
CA ASP A 662 -45.19 3.82 16.36
C ASP A 662 -46.39 3.17 17.10
N THR A 663 -47.18 2.29 16.46
CA THR A 663 -48.38 1.70 17.12
C THR A 663 -48.59 0.19 16.94
N ALA A 664 -47.62 -0.58 16.44
CA ALA A 664 -47.79 -2.03 16.34
C ALA A 664 -47.55 -2.72 17.70
N GLU A 665 -48.63 -3.18 18.35
CA GLU A 665 -48.54 -4.02 19.53
C GLU A 665 -47.89 -5.39 19.22
N PRO A 666 -47.15 -5.99 20.18
CA PRO A 666 -46.32 -7.19 19.97
C PRO A 666 -47.04 -8.38 19.34
N ASP A 667 -48.35 -8.47 19.53
CA ASP A 667 -49.20 -9.60 19.18
C ASP A 667 -49.36 -9.78 17.66
N GLN A 668 -49.24 -8.69 16.87
CA GLN A 668 -49.35 -8.75 15.40
C GLN A 668 -48.07 -9.26 14.72
N ILE A 669 -46.91 -9.09 15.37
CA ILE A 669 -45.64 -9.61 14.88
C ILE A 669 -45.60 -11.14 15.03
N GLU A 670 -46.20 -11.68 16.09
CA GLU A 670 -46.27 -13.13 16.32
C GLU A 670 -47.21 -13.85 15.34
N GLU A 671 -48.28 -13.18 14.89
CA GLU A 671 -49.18 -13.72 13.85
C GLU A 671 -48.50 -13.77 12.47
N LEU A 672 -47.70 -12.77 12.14
CA LEU A 672 -46.87 -12.73 10.91
C LEU A 672 -45.80 -13.83 10.91
N PHE A 673 -45.15 -14.07 12.05
CA PHE A 673 -44.19 -15.19 12.20
C PHE A 673 -44.86 -16.56 12.08
N ARG A 674 -46.10 -16.71 12.57
CA ARG A 674 -46.90 -17.94 12.37
C ARG A 674 -47.27 -18.17 10.91
N LEU A 675 -47.67 -17.12 10.19
CA LEU A 675 -47.98 -17.18 8.76
C LEU A 675 -46.76 -17.56 7.91
N PHE A 676 -45.60 -16.96 8.17
CA PHE A 676 -44.34 -17.31 7.48
C PHE A 676 -43.89 -18.74 7.75
N SER A 677 -44.04 -19.21 8.99
CA SER A 677 -43.72 -20.60 9.36
C SER A 677 -44.63 -21.60 8.65
N GLY A 678 -45.91 -21.26 8.46
CA GLY A 678 -46.87 -22.06 7.68
C GLY A 678 -46.55 -22.15 6.20
N VAL A 679 -46.03 -21.07 5.60
CA VAL A 679 -45.60 -21.04 4.19
C VAL A 679 -44.34 -21.89 3.98
N SER A 680 -43.35 -21.79 4.87
CA SER A 680 -42.15 -22.65 4.82
C SER A 680 -42.50 -24.14 4.99
N ALA A 681 -43.45 -24.48 5.85
CA ALA A 681 -43.91 -25.85 6.02
C ALA A 681 -44.65 -26.39 4.78
N ARG A 682 -45.39 -25.55 4.06
CA ARG A 682 -46.03 -25.91 2.77
C ARG A 682 -45.03 -26.08 1.64
N LEU A 683 -43.98 -25.26 1.58
CA LEU A 683 -42.88 -25.38 0.60
C LEU A 683 -42.09 -26.69 0.77
N LYS A 684 -41.75 -27.06 2.02
CA LYS A 684 -41.10 -28.35 2.32
C LYS A 684 -41.96 -29.57 1.96
N LYS A 685 -43.29 -29.43 2.03
CA LYS A 685 -44.23 -30.49 1.62
C LYS A 685 -44.30 -30.66 0.10
N LEU A 686 -44.10 -29.57 -0.64
CA LEU A 686 -44.02 -29.59 -2.11
C LEU A 686 -42.68 -30.18 -2.60
N GLU A 687 -41.57 -29.88 -1.93
CA GLU A 687 -40.26 -30.48 -2.25
C GLU A 687 -40.25 -32.00 -2.06
N ASN A 688 -40.92 -32.51 -1.03
CA ASN A 688 -41.05 -33.96 -0.80
C ASN A 688 -42.04 -34.65 -1.75
N ALA A 689 -42.91 -33.90 -2.43
CA ALA A 689 -43.89 -34.44 -3.39
C ALA A 689 -43.34 -34.56 -4.82
N VAL A 690 -42.27 -33.82 -5.14
CA VAL A 690 -41.63 -33.81 -6.46
C VAL A 690 -40.31 -34.57 -6.37
N GLY A 691 -40.39 -35.89 -6.24
CA GLY A 691 -39.22 -36.77 -6.14
C GLY A 691 -38.43 -36.83 -7.44
N VAL A 692 -37.37 -36.02 -7.56
CA VAL A 692 -36.30 -36.21 -8.57
C VAL A 692 -34.94 -35.88 -7.93
N PRO A 693 -34.05 -36.88 -7.72
CA PRO A 693 -32.67 -36.62 -7.36
C PRO A 693 -31.84 -36.42 -8.65
N LEU A 694 -31.18 -35.27 -8.80
CA LEU A 694 -30.17 -35.09 -9.85
C LEU A 694 -28.81 -35.58 -9.32
N SER A 695 -28.41 -36.79 -9.75
CA SER A 695 -27.05 -37.29 -9.60
C SER A 695 -26.16 -36.72 -10.69
N SER A 696 -24.95 -36.35 -10.29
CA SER A 696 -23.80 -36.06 -11.15
C SER A 696 -23.28 -37.33 -11.81
N ASP A 697 -23.42 -37.45 -13.13
CA ASP A 697 -22.38 -37.94 -14.06
C ASP A 697 -22.99 -38.09 -15.44
N GLU A 698 -22.48 -37.33 -16.41
CA GLU A 698 -22.28 -37.76 -17.81
C GLU A 698 -21.67 -36.60 -18.62
N ARG A 699 -20.47 -36.80 -19.16
CA ARG A 699 -19.99 -36.05 -20.34
C ARG A 699 -20.67 -36.64 -21.58
N PRO A 700 -20.84 -35.87 -22.66
CA PRO A 700 -20.14 -36.29 -23.87
C PRO A 700 -19.67 -35.16 -24.82
N ASN A 701 -18.62 -35.54 -25.57
CA ASN A 701 -18.16 -35.15 -26.92
C ASN A 701 -18.06 -33.68 -27.33
#